data_AF-A0A7C4ICK2-F1
#
_entry.id   AF-A0A7C4ICK2-F1
#
_cell.length_a   1.000
_cell.length_b   1.000
_cell.length_c   1.000
_cell.angle_alpha   90.00
_cell.angle_beta   90.00
_cell.angle_gamma   90.00
#
_symmetry.space_group_name_H-M   'P 1'
#
loop_
_entity.id
_entity.type
_entity.pdbx_description
1 polymer ?
#
loop_
_entity_poly.entity_id
_entity_poly.type
_entity_poly.pdbx_seq_one_letter_code
_entity_poly.pdbx_strand_id
1 'polypeptide(L)'
;MRILLVIFFGIISYTTLHAQQLISGVINDYTAVTAIFSEDKLNIDSVAVESVDSFSVGDKVLIHQSRGAEIDTATQLIDPSINNAGHYEIVVISDILKPQRIIIFTAAFFNAYDSYESVQLVRIPVYDSATVTGTLTCPPWNGKTGGILALVCNYKIKLEADIDAGGKGFRGGRADYMIFSGQCASVSNDTADYYTNADSSKAGRKGEGIITALFGYTRGMGIAVNGGGGGNGKYAGGYGGGNIGAGGKGGNEMSGCTMSYLSKKPNGGRIARGYFSNDLPFRNLLFFGGGGGCGTQSVSGGATTGGNGGGIVLIVTDTLVSNNKTIRANGQSVTDTAEASGGGGGGGGGIIVIDAPFIEGTVTLNVSGGQGGRITGSPCTGPGGGGGGGLVWLKNKTFYQHILPALNLSGGASGNIALCPSSGATSGENGDTLTGINVPFNGFLFNVVLKNQLICQGDTPEMIPATLPRGGNGIFTYQWQQRTVGGPWMNATGGTANSKDFTFTTSLYDTTYYRRIVQSLNTIDTSSSIIIQVLPAITNNHISAAQVICHGQTPLSLSGTTVSGGNSTYIYTWQSSTSGQLWNDISSSALNYQPGALTDTTYFRRKVNSLRCNSYSDTITITVLPSIINNTYTANAHVCQNTLADTLKGVRPTGGNGQYSYTWQSSTNGSLWNDATGNHDSINYIPPMLSDTTYFRRIVFSGANNCCKDTGTSFTYLWLPEIQQNDISISSSRVCKGTRPLTPINGQIPTGGSKNYNYQWIKSADSIHYDTIVNAHAINYLADTLYTKTYFRRIVHSLVCNDTSAVLALGIYPLPGGILYGNDTAVCSNSPVPLQIKINGQAAPYTIILYDSISVYDTITAPFDSININIHPQTTNIIHSPVYRIYNIRDSRGCYSADTLEKGRKAITVYGYPTAQAGTDGDICDTLCVLPATISFGNGQWSVISAPAGYRFSDSTTYNSLFYPSATDFSIYTFRWTVTNQGCSTSDTLKLRFYKPTASRAQNDFKVFFTTDTIITATPLGKNESGHWSLLSGSGNIASPDSIQTLVTGLTKDTRSIFLWTVTKALCPLMEDSLIIDIYDIFIPGGFSPNGDNLNDYFIIQGLENAQENELIIFNRWGHILYQKNNYDNNWDGKITGGTRLADDTYYYIFRVKGTTEAEKKGFFLIKTQ
;
A
#
# COMPACT_ATOMS: atom_id res chain seq x y z
N MET A 1 2.74 54.28 -27.32
CA MET A 1 1.71 53.45 -27.98
C MET A 1 1.58 52.17 -27.18
N ARG A 2 0.36 51.77 -26.78
CA ARG A 2 0.15 50.56 -25.95
C ARG A 2 0.23 49.30 -26.81
N ILE A 3 0.82 48.22 -26.28
CA ILE A 3 0.28 46.85 -26.29
C ILE A 3 0.83 46.16 -25.05
N LEU A 4 -0.07 45.63 -24.22
CA LEU A 4 0.25 44.77 -23.08
C LEU A 4 0.34 43.34 -23.62
N LEU A 5 1.42 42.60 -23.33
CA LEU A 5 1.43 41.15 -23.53
C LEU A 5 1.52 40.48 -22.15
N VAL A 6 0.39 39.93 -21.71
CA VAL A 6 0.30 39.18 -20.45
C VAL A 6 0.86 37.78 -20.71
N ILE A 7 2.01 37.45 -20.12
CA ILE A 7 2.56 36.09 -20.15
C ILE A 7 1.79 35.25 -19.13
N PHE A 8 0.87 34.43 -19.63
CA PHE A 8 0.16 33.44 -18.80
C PHE A 8 1.08 32.24 -18.54
N PHE A 9 1.36 31.94 -17.28
CA PHE A 9 2.17 30.77 -16.89
C PHE A 9 1.35 29.48 -17.09
N GLY A 10 1.67 28.73 -18.15
CA GLY A 10 1.15 27.38 -18.37
C GLY A 10 2.04 26.32 -17.73
N ILE A 11 1.74 25.91 -16.49
CA ILE A 11 2.32 24.69 -15.92
C ILE A 11 1.66 23.50 -16.61
N ILE A 12 2.28 22.99 -17.69
CA ILE A 12 1.85 21.73 -18.28
C ILE A 12 2.51 20.60 -17.50
N SER A 13 1.77 20.09 -16.52
CA SER A 13 2.03 18.81 -15.88
C SER A 13 1.90 17.70 -16.93
N TYR A 14 2.99 17.35 -17.61
CA TYR A 14 3.03 16.19 -18.52
C TYR A 14 3.09 14.87 -17.74
N THR A 15 2.07 14.63 -16.92
CA THR A 15 1.60 13.28 -16.67
C THR A 15 0.70 12.90 -17.84
N THR A 16 1.17 12.00 -18.71
CA THR A 16 0.24 11.08 -19.38
C THR A 16 -0.29 10.08 -18.35
N LEU A 17 -1.08 10.58 -17.40
CA LEU A 17 -2.18 9.78 -16.89
C LEU A 17 -2.98 9.33 -18.14
N HIS A 18 -3.43 8.08 -18.15
CA HIS A 18 -4.59 7.76 -18.99
C HIS A 18 -5.70 8.68 -18.50
N ALA A 19 -6.10 9.65 -19.33
CA ALA A 19 -6.99 10.72 -18.90
C ALA A 19 -8.29 10.11 -18.42
N GLN A 20 -8.61 10.29 -17.13
CA GLN A 20 -9.75 9.64 -16.51
C GLN A 20 -11.02 10.10 -17.23
N GLN A 21 -11.67 9.19 -17.96
CA GLN A 21 -12.68 9.59 -18.92
C GLN A 21 -13.96 9.97 -18.19
N LEU A 22 -14.37 11.23 -18.35
CA LEU A 22 -15.59 11.75 -17.73
C LEU A 22 -16.77 11.33 -18.59
N ILE A 23 -17.71 10.57 -18.00
CA ILE A 23 -18.86 10.01 -18.70
C ILE A 23 -20.19 10.39 -18.02
N SER A 24 -21.23 10.59 -18.83
CA SER A 24 -22.58 10.95 -18.39
C SER A 24 -23.59 10.67 -19.51
N GLY A 25 -24.88 10.57 -19.18
CA GLY A 25 -25.94 10.36 -20.16
C GLY A 25 -25.99 8.92 -20.72
N VAL A 26 -26.29 8.80 -22.02
CA VAL A 26 -26.31 7.51 -22.73
C VAL A 26 -24.95 7.28 -23.37
N ILE A 27 -24.29 6.18 -23.02
CA ILE A 27 -22.94 5.81 -23.49
C ILE A 27 -22.94 4.63 -24.47
N ASN A 28 -24.07 3.94 -24.63
CA ASN A 28 -24.23 2.79 -25.50
C ASN A 28 -24.97 3.19 -26.79
N ASP A 29 -24.57 2.60 -27.90
CA ASP A 29 -25.32 2.61 -29.17
C ASP A 29 -26.12 1.30 -29.31
N TYR A 30 -27.25 1.32 -30.03
CA TYR A 30 -28.16 0.18 -30.13
C TYR A 30 -28.60 -0.03 -31.59
N THR A 31 -28.75 -1.28 -32.00
CA THR A 31 -29.40 -1.64 -33.27
C THR A 31 -30.15 -2.96 -33.13
N ALA A 32 -31.31 -3.07 -33.77
CA ALA A 32 -32.07 -4.31 -33.80
C ALA A 32 -31.46 -5.28 -34.81
N VAL A 33 -31.41 -6.56 -34.47
CA VAL A 33 -31.07 -7.63 -35.42
C VAL A 33 -32.28 -7.88 -36.32
N THR A 34 -32.00 -8.21 -37.58
CA THR A 34 -33.03 -8.49 -38.61
C THR A 34 -32.85 -9.84 -39.28
N ALA A 35 -31.65 -10.44 -39.21
CA ALA A 35 -31.38 -11.82 -39.55
C ALA A 35 -30.09 -12.30 -38.87
N ILE A 36 -29.97 -13.62 -38.68
CA ILE A 36 -28.78 -14.31 -38.17
C ILE A 36 -28.40 -15.35 -39.21
N PHE A 37 -27.12 -15.39 -39.63
CA PHE A 37 -26.71 -16.17 -40.81
C PHE A 37 -25.93 -17.46 -40.48
N SER A 38 -25.54 -17.64 -39.23
CA SER A 38 -24.94 -18.86 -38.72
C SER A 38 -25.29 -19.02 -37.24
N GLU A 39 -25.56 -20.26 -36.86
CA GLU A 39 -25.81 -20.75 -35.50
C GLU A 39 -24.84 -21.92 -35.17
N ASP A 40 -23.93 -22.24 -36.09
CA ASP A 40 -23.04 -23.39 -36.00
C ASP A 40 -21.73 -22.99 -35.32
N LYS A 41 -21.44 -23.66 -34.19
CA LYS A 41 -20.24 -23.44 -33.35
C LYS A 41 -18.90 -23.70 -34.07
N LEU A 42 -18.93 -24.17 -35.32
CA LEU A 42 -17.78 -24.38 -36.20
C LEU A 42 -17.54 -23.24 -37.21
N ASN A 43 -18.48 -22.30 -37.39
CA ASN A 43 -18.41 -21.21 -38.37
C ASN A 43 -18.41 -19.84 -37.69
N ILE A 44 -17.91 -18.79 -38.38
CA ILE A 44 -17.95 -17.42 -37.83
C ILE A 44 -19.36 -16.87 -38.01
N ASP A 45 -19.98 -16.47 -36.90
CA ASP A 45 -21.34 -15.93 -36.92
C ASP A 45 -21.38 -14.48 -37.42
N SER A 46 -22.52 -14.14 -38.03
CA SER A 46 -22.81 -12.80 -38.53
C SER A 46 -24.30 -12.52 -38.50
N VAL A 47 -24.64 -11.23 -38.37
CA VAL A 47 -26.03 -10.76 -38.22
C VAL A 47 -26.31 -9.57 -39.13
N ALA A 48 -27.49 -9.54 -39.75
CA ALA A 48 -28.02 -8.33 -40.37
C ALA A 48 -28.69 -7.45 -39.31
N VAL A 49 -28.58 -6.14 -39.44
CA VAL A 49 -29.12 -5.17 -38.47
C VAL A 49 -29.86 -4.01 -39.15
N GLU A 50 -30.72 -3.32 -38.40
CA GLU A 50 -31.48 -2.16 -38.93
C GLU A 50 -30.56 -1.00 -39.36
N SER A 51 -29.52 -0.70 -38.57
CA SER A 51 -28.43 0.24 -38.93
C SER A 51 -27.08 -0.25 -38.39
N VAL A 52 -26.02 0.08 -39.12
CA VAL A 52 -24.61 -0.16 -38.75
C VAL A 52 -23.85 1.14 -38.44
N ASP A 53 -24.52 2.30 -38.46
CA ASP A 53 -23.85 3.61 -38.56
C ASP A 53 -23.07 4.00 -37.30
N SER A 54 -23.52 3.55 -36.13
CA SER A 54 -22.83 3.71 -34.84
C SER A 54 -21.74 2.65 -34.57
N PHE A 55 -21.52 1.69 -35.47
CA PHE A 55 -20.63 0.54 -35.24
C PHE A 55 -19.38 0.59 -36.13
N SER A 56 -18.26 0.14 -35.58
CA SER A 56 -16.94 0.08 -36.23
C SER A 56 -16.25 -1.27 -35.98
N VAL A 57 -15.35 -1.65 -36.88
CA VAL A 57 -14.50 -2.83 -36.69
C VAL A 57 -13.65 -2.66 -35.43
N GLY A 58 -13.58 -3.71 -34.60
CA GLY A 58 -12.94 -3.70 -33.29
C GLY A 58 -13.81 -3.21 -32.13
N ASP A 59 -15.02 -2.70 -32.37
CA ASP A 59 -15.97 -2.42 -31.30
C ASP A 59 -16.36 -3.71 -30.57
N LYS A 60 -16.58 -3.58 -29.26
CA LYS A 60 -17.17 -4.64 -28.44
C LYS A 60 -18.68 -4.44 -28.40
N VAL A 61 -19.44 -5.50 -28.63
CA VAL A 61 -20.90 -5.45 -28.59
C VAL A 61 -21.45 -6.56 -27.70
N LEU A 62 -22.47 -6.23 -26.93
CA LEU A 62 -23.34 -7.19 -26.26
C LEU A 62 -24.43 -7.58 -27.25
N ILE A 63 -24.51 -8.85 -27.63
CA ILE A 63 -25.72 -9.41 -28.22
C ILE A 63 -26.63 -9.85 -27.07
N HIS A 64 -27.93 -9.55 -27.17
CA HIS A 64 -28.91 -9.88 -26.14
C HIS A 64 -30.27 -10.21 -26.75
N GLN A 65 -30.81 -11.39 -26.44
CA GLN A 65 -32.16 -11.79 -26.82
C GLN A 65 -33.16 -11.28 -25.80
N SER A 66 -33.82 -10.16 -26.09
CA SER A 66 -34.75 -9.52 -25.17
C SER A 66 -36.08 -10.25 -25.04
N ARG A 67 -36.51 -11.06 -26.01
CA ARG A 67 -37.73 -11.90 -25.96
C ARG A 67 -37.51 -13.20 -26.73
N GLY A 68 -38.41 -14.15 -26.59
CA GLY A 68 -38.37 -15.43 -27.33
C GLY A 68 -39.48 -16.39 -26.89
N ALA A 69 -39.88 -16.34 -25.61
CA ALA A 69 -40.91 -17.21 -25.08
C ALA A 69 -42.23 -17.13 -25.89
N GLU A 70 -42.87 -18.27 -26.06
CA GLU A 70 -44.16 -18.39 -26.72
C GLU A 70 -45.24 -18.88 -25.74
N ILE A 71 -46.50 -18.78 -26.16
CA ILE A 71 -47.64 -19.40 -25.47
C ILE A 71 -48.15 -20.48 -26.40
N ASP A 72 -48.27 -21.70 -25.87
CA ASP A 72 -48.96 -22.78 -26.56
C ASP A 72 -50.41 -22.35 -26.80
N THR A 73 -50.77 -22.10 -28.05
CA THR A 73 -52.11 -21.61 -28.43
C THR A 73 -53.22 -22.64 -28.24
N ALA A 74 -52.90 -23.93 -28.10
CA ALA A 74 -53.86 -25.00 -27.86
C ALA A 74 -54.19 -25.14 -26.36
N THR A 75 -53.19 -25.09 -25.47
CA THR A 75 -53.41 -25.16 -24.01
C THR A 75 -53.55 -23.80 -23.32
N GLN A 76 -53.15 -22.72 -24.00
CA GLN A 76 -53.07 -21.35 -23.49
C GLN A 76 -52.14 -21.23 -22.26
N LEU A 77 -51.13 -22.09 -22.18
CA LEU A 77 -50.07 -22.08 -21.16
C LEU A 77 -48.76 -21.54 -21.74
N ILE A 78 -47.89 -21.05 -20.86
CA ILE A 78 -46.54 -20.60 -21.21
C ILE A 78 -45.72 -21.82 -21.67
N ASP A 79 -45.07 -21.72 -22.83
CA ASP A 79 -44.09 -22.73 -23.24
C ASP A 79 -42.89 -22.70 -22.28
N PRO A 80 -42.55 -23.82 -21.61
CA PRO A 80 -41.42 -23.87 -20.68
C PRO A 80 -40.04 -23.69 -21.34
N SER A 81 -39.95 -23.74 -22.67
CA SER A 81 -38.68 -23.57 -23.42
C SER A 81 -38.03 -22.19 -23.28
N ILE A 82 -38.85 -21.14 -23.05
CA ILE A 82 -38.54 -19.70 -23.16
C ILE A 82 -37.83 -19.25 -24.45
N ASN A 83 -37.64 -20.13 -25.45
CA ASN A 83 -36.88 -19.97 -26.70
C ASN A 83 -35.74 -18.94 -26.59
N ASN A 84 -34.65 -19.33 -25.92
CA ASN A 84 -33.41 -18.54 -25.79
C ASN A 84 -33.56 -17.11 -25.19
N ALA A 85 -34.73 -16.73 -24.66
CA ALA A 85 -34.95 -15.42 -24.07
C ALA A 85 -34.01 -15.17 -22.88
N GLY A 86 -33.37 -14.00 -22.89
CA GLY A 86 -32.38 -13.60 -21.90
C GLY A 86 -30.97 -14.14 -22.12
N HIS A 87 -30.71 -14.91 -23.18
CA HIS A 87 -29.35 -15.18 -23.63
C HIS A 87 -28.62 -13.87 -23.97
N TYR A 88 -27.37 -13.81 -23.55
CA TYR A 88 -26.49 -12.69 -23.85
C TYR A 88 -25.02 -13.13 -23.88
N GLU A 89 -24.22 -12.44 -24.68
CA GLU A 89 -22.76 -12.51 -24.63
C GLU A 89 -22.11 -11.27 -25.23
N ILE A 90 -20.85 -11.04 -24.88
CA ILE A 90 -20.07 -9.95 -25.46
C ILE A 90 -19.11 -10.54 -26.50
N VAL A 91 -19.12 -9.95 -27.70
CA VAL A 91 -18.29 -10.31 -28.85
C VAL A 91 -17.61 -9.07 -29.44
N VAL A 92 -16.64 -9.27 -30.35
CA VAL A 92 -15.97 -8.18 -31.08
C VAL A 92 -16.33 -8.24 -32.56
N ILE A 93 -16.54 -7.06 -33.16
CA ILE A 93 -16.78 -6.91 -34.59
C ILE A 93 -15.47 -7.12 -35.36
N SER A 94 -15.46 -8.10 -36.27
CA SER A 94 -14.37 -8.37 -37.21
C SER A 94 -14.52 -7.58 -38.52
N ASP A 95 -15.74 -7.45 -39.06
CA ASP A 95 -16.01 -6.70 -40.30
C ASP A 95 -17.45 -6.17 -40.34
N ILE A 96 -17.71 -5.15 -41.18
CA ILE A 96 -19.04 -4.54 -41.39
C ILE A 96 -19.30 -4.34 -42.88
N LEU A 97 -20.18 -5.18 -43.45
CA LEU A 97 -20.65 -5.08 -44.82
C LEU A 97 -21.75 -4.01 -44.91
N LYS A 98 -21.35 -2.73 -44.94
CA LYS A 98 -22.28 -1.58 -44.87
C LYS A 98 -23.44 -1.59 -45.88
N PRO A 99 -23.26 -1.94 -47.17
CA PRO A 99 -24.37 -1.98 -48.13
C PRO A 99 -25.44 -3.02 -47.78
N GLN A 100 -25.04 -4.15 -47.20
CA GLN A 100 -25.91 -5.24 -46.77
C GLN A 100 -26.38 -5.12 -45.31
N ARG A 101 -25.81 -4.18 -44.55
CA ARG A 101 -25.98 -4.00 -43.09
C ARG A 101 -25.66 -5.26 -42.29
N ILE A 102 -24.65 -6.02 -42.71
CA ILE A 102 -24.21 -7.24 -42.01
C ILE A 102 -22.98 -6.93 -41.16
N ILE A 103 -23.01 -7.37 -39.90
CA ILE A 103 -21.88 -7.33 -38.96
C ILE A 103 -21.35 -8.76 -38.80
N ILE A 104 -20.04 -8.93 -38.95
CA ILE A 104 -19.32 -10.22 -38.85
C ILE A 104 -18.46 -10.18 -37.59
N PHE A 105 -18.48 -11.25 -36.77
CA PHE A 105 -17.77 -11.28 -35.49
C PHE A 105 -16.40 -11.97 -35.55
N THR A 106 -15.61 -11.87 -34.48
CA THR A 106 -14.32 -12.56 -34.36
C THR A 106 -14.42 -14.04 -33.94
N ALA A 107 -15.60 -14.50 -33.51
CA ALA A 107 -15.88 -15.87 -33.08
C ALA A 107 -17.37 -16.24 -33.28
N ALA A 108 -17.65 -17.54 -33.31
CA ALA A 108 -18.99 -18.12 -33.23
C ALA A 108 -19.59 -17.90 -31.82
N PHE A 109 -20.89 -17.68 -31.71
CA PHE A 109 -21.59 -17.48 -30.44
C PHE A 109 -21.54 -18.72 -29.52
N PHE A 110 -21.50 -18.49 -28.21
CA PHE A 110 -21.64 -19.56 -27.22
C PHE A 110 -23.11 -20.01 -27.09
N ASN A 111 -24.02 -19.05 -27.15
CA ASN A 111 -25.46 -19.24 -27.03
C ASN A 111 -26.13 -19.28 -28.42
N ALA A 112 -27.29 -19.93 -28.50
CA ALA A 112 -28.17 -19.83 -29.66
C ALA A 112 -29.08 -18.60 -29.55
N TYR A 113 -29.41 -18.02 -30.69
CA TYR A 113 -30.29 -16.85 -30.85
C TYR A 113 -31.23 -17.14 -32.02
N ASP A 114 -32.54 -17.22 -31.77
CA ASP A 114 -33.54 -17.79 -32.70
C ASP A 114 -34.61 -16.78 -33.18
N SER A 115 -34.88 -15.74 -32.38
CA SER A 115 -35.98 -14.80 -32.61
C SER A 115 -35.45 -13.41 -33.00
N TYR A 116 -34.99 -13.28 -34.25
CA TYR A 116 -34.29 -12.07 -34.76
C TYR A 116 -34.97 -10.73 -34.42
N GLU A 117 -36.30 -10.60 -34.56
CA GLU A 117 -37.03 -9.35 -34.21
C GLU A 117 -36.97 -8.97 -32.71
N SER A 118 -36.46 -9.87 -31.87
CA SER A 118 -36.35 -9.74 -30.41
C SER A 118 -34.89 -9.67 -29.92
N VAL A 119 -33.92 -9.72 -30.83
CA VAL A 119 -32.48 -9.62 -30.52
C VAL A 119 -31.97 -8.21 -30.82
N GLN A 120 -31.16 -7.65 -29.92
CA GLN A 120 -30.47 -6.38 -30.14
C GLN A 120 -28.96 -6.52 -29.95
N LEU A 121 -28.21 -5.73 -30.72
CA LEU A 121 -26.80 -5.44 -30.43
C LEU A 121 -26.70 -4.12 -29.67
N VAL A 122 -25.93 -4.14 -28.59
CA VAL A 122 -25.61 -2.96 -27.77
C VAL A 122 -24.11 -2.74 -27.81
N ARG A 123 -23.67 -1.62 -28.38
CA ARG A 123 -22.25 -1.24 -28.41
C ARG A 123 -21.77 -0.89 -27.02
N ILE A 124 -20.65 -1.48 -26.60
CA ILE A 124 -20.07 -1.28 -25.28
C ILE A 124 -18.78 -0.45 -25.43
N PRO A 125 -18.76 0.81 -24.99
CA PRO A 125 -17.51 1.54 -24.89
C PRO A 125 -16.63 0.91 -23.81
N VAL A 126 -15.33 0.79 -24.10
CA VAL A 126 -14.32 0.26 -23.18
C VAL A 126 -13.36 1.37 -22.81
N TYR A 127 -13.27 1.67 -21.53
CA TYR A 127 -12.38 2.69 -20.99
C TYR A 127 -11.25 2.08 -20.16
N ASP A 128 -10.09 2.72 -20.09
CA ASP A 128 -9.06 2.31 -19.12
C ASP A 128 -9.50 2.61 -17.68
N SER A 129 -10.05 3.82 -17.46
CA SER A 129 -10.72 4.22 -16.23
C SER A 129 -11.71 5.34 -16.51
N ALA A 130 -12.85 5.32 -15.83
CA ALA A 130 -13.93 6.28 -16.04
C ALA A 130 -14.37 6.93 -14.72
N THR A 131 -14.80 8.19 -14.79
CA THR A 131 -15.56 8.85 -13.74
C THR A 131 -16.95 9.18 -14.26
N VAL A 132 -17.98 8.68 -13.57
CA VAL A 132 -19.37 9.01 -13.83
C VAL A 132 -19.67 10.38 -13.21
N THR A 133 -19.63 11.45 -14.01
CA THR A 133 -19.78 12.85 -13.53
C THR A 133 -21.19 13.39 -13.62
N GLY A 134 -22.05 12.74 -14.40
CA GLY A 134 -23.49 12.99 -14.47
C GLY A 134 -24.21 11.66 -14.66
N THR A 135 -25.52 11.62 -14.36
CA THR A 135 -26.27 10.35 -14.33
C THR A 135 -26.12 9.56 -15.64
N LEU A 136 -25.66 8.32 -15.54
CA LEU A 136 -25.67 7.40 -16.69
C LEU A 136 -27.04 6.75 -16.81
N THR A 137 -27.53 6.59 -18.04
CA THR A 137 -28.84 5.99 -18.31
C THR A 137 -28.86 5.32 -19.69
N CYS A 138 -29.93 4.59 -19.98
CA CYS A 138 -30.21 4.02 -21.29
C CYS A 138 -31.55 4.54 -21.86
N PRO A 139 -31.75 4.51 -23.19
CA PRO A 139 -33.07 4.71 -23.78
C PRO A 139 -34.04 3.63 -23.26
N PRO A 140 -35.32 3.96 -22.99
CA PRO A 140 -36.32 2.95 -22.66
C PRO A 140 -36.51 1.94 -23.80
N TRP A 141 -36.81 0.70 -23.46
CA TRP A 141 -37.18 -0.34 -24.42
C TRP A 141 -38.33 0.12 -25.32
N ASN A 142 -38.08 0.15 -26.64
CA ASN A 142 -39.05 0.62 -27.63
C ASN A 142 -39.84 -0.52 -28.32
N GLY A 143 -39.60 -1.77 -27.93
CA GLY A 143 -40.12 -2.98 -28.59
C GLY A 143 -39.09 -3.74 -29.42
N LYS A 144 -37.94 -3.14 -29.74
CA LYS A 144 -36.83 -3.72 -30.51
C LYS A 144 -35.45 -3.48 -29.88
N THR A 145 -35.22 -2.28 -29.35
CA THR A 145 -33.94 -1.85 -28.77
C THR A 145 -34.12 -1.03 -27.49
N GLY A 146 -33.03 -0.90 -26.72
CA GLY A 146 -32.97 -0.12 -25.48
C GLY A 146 -33.06 -0.99 -24.23
N GLY A 147 -33.21 -0.33 -23.08
CA GLY A 147 -33.36 -0.98 -21.77
C GLY A 147 -32.08 -1.54 -21.15
N ILE A 148 -30.97 -1.64 -21.89
CA ILE A 148 -29.68 -2.13 -21.40
C ILE A 148 -28.69 -0.97 -21.28
N LEU A 149 -28.00 -0.88 -20.15
CA LEU A 149 -26.81 -0.05 -19.95
C LEU A 149 -25.64 -0.98 -19.67
N ALA A 150 -24.61 -0.96 -20.52
CA ALA A 150 -23.43 -1.80 -20.38
C ALA A 150 -22.16 -0.95 -20.34
N LEU A 151 -21.42 -1.02 -19.23
CA LEU A 151 -20.19 -0.27 -18.99
C LEU A 151 -19.04 -1.23 -18.66
N VAL A 152 -18.00 -1.20 -19.48
CA VAL A 152 -16.78 -1.98 -19.29
C VAL A 152 -15.60 -1.03 -19.08
N CYS A 153 -14.87 -1.21 -17.98
CA CYS A 153 -13.65 -0.47 -17.69
C CYS A 153 -12.53 -1.43 -17.33
N ASN A 154 -11.30 -1.11 -17.75
CA ASN A 154 -10.16 -1.99 -17.51
C ASN A 154 -9.71 -1.99 -16.04
N TYR A 155 -9.79 -0.82 -15.38
CA TYR A 155 -9.31 -0.63 -14.01
C TYR A 155 -10.39 -0.11 -13.08
N LYS A 156 -10.72 1.18 -13.14
CA LYS A 156 -11.51 1.86 -12.11
C LYS A 156 -12.70 2.61 -12.70
N ILE A 157 -13.89 2.27 -12.22
CA ILE A 157 -15.09 3.10 -12.35
C ILE A 157 -15.25 3.88 -11.06
N LYS A 158 -15.25 5.21 -11.15
CA LYS A 158 -15.54 6.10 -10.02
C LYS A 158 -16.92 6.73 -10.20
N LEU A 159 -17.82 6.54 -9.27
CA LEU A 159 -19.15 7.14 -9.32
C LEU A 159 -19.13 8.50 -8.61
N GLU A 160 -19.30 9.60 -9.33
CA GLU A 160 -19.61 10.93 -8.75
C GLU A 160 -21.09 11.31 -8.94
N ALA A 161 -21.79 10.62 -9.83
CA ALA A 161 -23.22 10.65 -10.04
C ALA A 161 -23.80 9.22 -10.09
N ASP A 162 -25.13 9.12 -10.08
CA ASP A 162 -25.86 7.84 -10.07
C ASP A 162 -25.85 7.14 -11.45
N ILE A 163 -26.22 5.86 -11.46
CA ILE A 163 -26.54 5.10 -12.68
C ILE A 163 -28.02 4.72 -12.59
N ASP A 164 -28.81 5.01 -13.62
CA ASP A 164 -30.27 4.86 -13.59
C ASP A 164 -30.85 4.23 -14.87
N ALA A 165 -31.26 2.96 -14.74
CA ALA A 165 -32.05 2.20 -15.71
C ALA A 165 -33.50 1.96 -15.21
N GLY A 166 -34.00 2.78 -14.27
CA GLY A 166 -35.36 2.70 -13.77
C GLY A 166 -36.42 3.00 -14.84
N GLY A 167 -37.45 2.15 -14.93
CA GLY A 167 -38.52 2.28 -15.93
C GLY A 167 -38.08 2.15 -17.40
N LYS A 168 -36.88 1.59 -17.65
CA LYS A 168 -36.31 1.43 -19.01
C LYS A 168 -36.54 0.04 -19.62
N GLY A 169 -37.04 -0.92 -18.86
CA GLY A 169 -37.37 -2.27 -19.30
C GLY A 169 -38.69 -2.34 -20.06
N PHE A 170 -39.33 -3.52 -20.05
CA PHE A 170 -40.54 -3.77 -20.85
C PHE A 170 -41.66 -2.76 -20.60
N ARG A 171 -42.37 -2.36 -21.66
CA ARG A 171 -43.37 -1.29 -21.58
C ARG A 171 -44.63 -1.76 -20.86
N GLY A 172 -45.21 -0.88 -20.05
CA GLY A 172 -46.50 -1.13 -19.43
C GLY A 172 -47.65 -1.18 -20.45
N GLY A 173 -48.73 -1.87 -20.09
CA GLY A 173 -49.95 -1.94 -20.88
C GLY A 173 -50.54 -0.54 -21.04
N ARG A 174 -50.75 -0.12 -22.29
CA ARG A 174 -51.23 1.23 -22.61
C ARG A 174 -52.75 1.35 -22.39
N ALA A 175 -53.19 2.41 -21.70
CA ALA A 175 -54.59 2.82 -21.71
C ALA A 175 -55.01 3.29 -23.12
N ASP A 176 -56.21 2.94 -23.53
CA ASP A 176 -56.70 3.04 -24.90
C ASP A 176 -58.05 3.77 -24.87
N TYR A 177 -58.26 4.80 -25.68
CA TYR A 177 -59.31 5.79 -25.36
C TYR A 177 -60.70 5.49 -25.98
N MET A 178 -60.84 4.51 -26.89
CA MET A 178 -61.99 4.47 -27.81
C MET A 178 -62.94 3.25 -27.74
N ILE A 179 -62.69 2.22 -26.91
CA ILE A 179 -63.44 0.93 -26.97
C ILE A 179 -63.79 0.34 -25.59
N PHE A 180 -64.17 1.16 -24.59
CA PHE A 180 -64.19 0.69 -23.19
C PHE A 180 -65.39 1.18 -22.37
N SER A 181 -66.21 0.25 -21.90
CA SER A 181 -67.23 0.47 -20.87
C SER A 181 -67.13 -0.50 -19.69
N GLY A 182 -66.30 -1.55 -19.81
CA GLY A 182 -66.17 -2.62 -18.82
C GLY A 182 -67.50 -3.30 -18.52
N GLN A 183 -67.84 -4.35 -19.27
CA GLN A 183 -68.90 -5.25 -18.78
C GLN A 183 -68.41 -5.98 -17.52
N CYS A 184 -69.32 -6.31 -16.61
CA CYS A 184 -68.99 -7.18 -15.48
C CYS A 184 -68.50 -8.53 -16.02
N ALA A 185 -67.50 -9.15 -15.38
CA ALA A 185 -67.07 -10.50 -15.69
C ALA A 185 -68.25 -11.48 -15.53
N SER A 186 -68.41 -12.39 -16.50
CA SER A 186 -69.50 -13.36 -16.54
C SER A 186 -69.08 -14.69 -15.91
N VAL A 187 -70.01 -15.39 -15.25
CA VAL A 187 -69.76 -16.69 -14.60
C VAL A 187 -69.68 -17.89 -15.56
N SER A 188 -69.63 -17.68 -16.88
CA SER A 188 -69.29 -18.74 -17.83
C SER A 188 -67.78 -19.04 -17.75
N ASN A 189 -67.42 -20.32 -17.82
CA ASN A 189 -66.03 -20.78 -17.65
C ASN A 189 -65.14 -20.52 -18.89
N ASP A 190 -65.33 -19.39 -19.58
CA ASP A 190 -64.67 -19.12 -20.84
C ASP A 190 -63.18 -18.77 -20.64
N THR A 191 -62.32 -19.55 -21.29
CA THR A 191 -60.90 -19.23 -21.52
C THR A 191 -60.72 -17.85 -22.17
N ALA A 192 -61.75 -17.33 -22.84
CA ALA A 192 -61.80 -16.00 -23.42
C ALA A 192 -61.55 -14.86 -22.41
N ASP A 193 -61.90 -14.99 -21.12
CA ASP A 193 -61.67 -13.93 -20.12
C ASP A 193 -60.23 -13.93 -19.58
N TYR A 194 -59.49 -15.05 -19.73
CA TYR A 194 -58.08 -15.15 -19.35
C TYR A 194 -57.17 -14.55 -20.44
N TYR A 195 -57.45 -14.89 -21.70
CA TYR A 195 -56.78 -14.37 -22.87
C TYR A 195 -57.82 -13.80 -23.85
N THR A 196 -57.94 -12.47 -23.88
CA THR A 196 -58.86 -11.76 -24.79
C THR A 196 -58.10 -11.23 -26.00
N ASN A 197 -58.63 -11.45 -27.20
CA ASN A 197 -58.16 -10.81 -28.43
C ASN A 197 -58.22 -9.27 -28.31
N ALA A 198 -57.41 -8.59 -29.11
CA ALA A 198 -57.24 -7.13 -29.10
C ALA A 198 -58.56 -6.32 -29.17
N ASP A 199 -59.61 -6.87 -29.76
CA ASP A 199 -60.92 -6.24 -29.97
C ASP A 199 -61.86 -6.29 -28.75
N SER A 200 -61.49 -6.97 -27.66
CA SER A 200 -62.37 -7.10 -26.49
C SER A 200 -62.47 -5.82 -25.66
N SER A 201 -63.69 -5.35 -25.46
CA SER A 201 -64.04 -4.20 -24.59
C SER A 201 -64.17 -4.54 -23.09
N LYS A 202 -63.99 -5.83 -22.73
CA LYS A 202 -64.13 -6.33 -21.34
C LYS A 202 -62.84 -6.22 -20.51
N ALA A 203 -61.68 -6.04 -21.14
CA ALA A 203 -60.39 -6.15 -20.46
C ALA A 203 -59.34 -5.11 -20.89
N GLY A 204 -58.46 -4.78 -19.95
CA GLY A 204 -57.28 -3.95 -20.14
C GLY A 204 -56.18 -4.69 -20.90
N ARG A 205 -55.27 -3.91 -21.49
CA ARG A 205 -54.07 -4.44 -22.16
C ARG A 205 -53.08 -4.98 -21.13
N LYS A 206 -52.46 -6.12 -21.45
CA LYS A 206 -51.34 -6.69 -20.70
C LYS A 206 -50.11 -5.78 -20.84
N GLY A 207 -49.22 -5.82 -19.85
CA GLY A 207 -47.87 -5.26 -19.97
C GLY A 207 -46.97 -6.20 -20.76
N GLU A 208 -45.91 -5.63 -21.34
CA GLU A 208 -44.94 -6.41 -22.10
C GLU A 208 -44.07 -7.29 -21.19
N GLY A 209 -43.61 -8.41 -21.73
CA GLY A 209 -42.69 -9.34 -21.10
C GLY A 209 -41.77 -9.98 -22.13
N ILE A 210 -41.18 -11.13 -21.77
CA ILE A 210 -40.29 -11.93 -22.63
C ILE A 210 -41.01 -12.66 -23.78
N ILE A 211 -42.33 -12.52 -23.90
CA ILE A 211 -43.14 -13.16 -24.95
C ILE A 211 -43.00 -12.41 -26.28
N THR A 212 -42.91 -13.14 -27.39
CA THR A 212 -42.84 -12.58 -28.75
C THR A 212 -44.10 -11.80 -29.16
N ALA A 213 -43.98 -10.92 -30.16
CA ALA A 213 -45.03 -9.96 -30.52
C ALA A 213 -46.23 -10.56 -31.30
N LEU A 214 -46.17 -11.83 -31.72
CA LEU A 214 -47.20 -12.52 -32.51
C LEU A 214 -48.46 -12.91 -31.70
N PHE A 215 -48.59 -12.41 -30.48
CA PHE A 215 -49.64 -12.78 -29.55
C PHE A 215 -50.93 -11.96 -29.75
N GLY A 216 -51.95 -12.58 -30.38
CA GLY A 216 -53.25 -11.94 -30.62
C GLY A 216 -54.00 -11.52 -29.35
N TYR A 217 -53.72 -12.17 -28.21
CA TYR A 217 -54.42 -11.96 -26.94
C TYR A 217 -53.78 -10.87 -26.06
N THR A 218 -53.67 -9.66 -26.62
CA THR A 218 -53.05 -8.50 -25.93
C THR A 218 -53.78 -8.00 -24.68
N ARG A 219 -54.93 -8.60 -24.31
CA ARG A 219 -55.80 -8.18 -23.19
C ARG A 219 -56.15 -9.33 -22.24
N GLY A 220 -56.73 -9.01 -21.08
CA GLY A 220 -57.25 -9.98 -20.11
C GLY A 220 -56.30 -10.29 -18.96
N MET A 221 -56.78 -11.05 -17.97
CA MET A 221 -56.06 -11.31 -16.70
C MET A 221 -54.91 -12.32 -16.79
N GLY A 222 -54.82 -13.11 -17.86
CA GLY A 222 -53.72 -14.06 -18.08
C GLY A 222 -52.36 -13.37 -18.09
N ILE A 223 -51.37 -14.01 -17.48
CA ILE A 223 -50.02 -13.47 -17.25
C ILE A 223 -49.14 -13.66 -18.49
N ALA A 224 -48.35 -12.65 -18.86
CA ALA A 224 -47.42 -12.71 -20.00
C ALA A 224 -45.98 -13.04 -19.55
N VAL A 225 -45.79 -14.22 -18.94
CA VAL A 225 -44.60 -14.59 -18.14
C VAL A 225 -44.31 -13.52 -17.08
N ASN A 226 -43.36 -12.62 -17.32
CA ASN A 226 -43.01 -11.54 -16.41
C ASN A 226 -43.83 -10.25 -16.64
N GLY A 227 -44.49 -10.11 -17.79
CA GLY A 227 -45.45 -9.04 -18.07
C GLY A 227 -46.75 -9.21 -17.28
N GLY A 228 -47.22 -8.12 -16.67
CA GLY A 228 -48.45 -8.10 -15.87
C GLY A 228 -49.71 -8.24 -16.74
N GLY A 229 -50.66 -9.08 -16.29
CA GLY A 229 -51.99 -9.17 -16.90
C GLY A 229 -52.75 -7.84 -16.84
N GLY A 230 -53.65 -7.61 -17.80
CA GLY A 230 -54.54 -6.46 -17.79
C GLY A 230 -55.64 -6.61 -16.74
N GLY A 231 -56.29 -5.50 -16.37
CA GLY A 231 -57.51 -5.55 -15.58
C GLY A 231 -58.60 -6.32 -16.33
N ASN A 232 -59.37 -7.14 -15.63
CA ASN A 232 -60.43 -7.94 -16.24
C ASN A 232 -61.78 -7.64 -15.59
N GLY A 233 -62.79 -7.33 -16.41
CA GLY A 233 -64.11 -6.92 -15.96
C GLY A 233 -64.23 -5.41 -15.69
N LYS A 234 -65.34 -5.00 -15.06
CA LYS A 234 -65.73 -3.59 -14.94
C LYS A 234 -64.87 -2.81 -13.94
N TYR A 235 -64.01 -1.96 -14.48
CA TYR A 235 -63.13 -1.04 -13.74
C TYR A 235 -62.20 -1.76 -12.76
N ALA A 236 -61.71 -2.93 -13.16
CA ALA A 236 -60.71 -3.71 -12.44
C ALA A 236 -59.29 -3.17 -12.68
N GLY A 237 -58.42 -3.35 -11.68
CA GLY A 237 -57.04 -2.91 -11.74
C GLY A 237 -56.16 -3.86 -12.56
N GLY A 238 -55.13 -3.31 -13.21
CA GLY A 238 -54.09 -4.08 -13.88
C GLY A 238 -53.15 -4.76 -12.88
N TYR A 239 -52.58 -5.90 -13.28
CA TYR A 239 -51.62 -6.66 -12.48
C TYR A 239 -50.23 -6.05 -12.60
N GLY A 240 -49.42 -6.16 -11.55
CA GLY A 240 -48.02 -5.75 -11.59
C GLY A 240 -47.21 -6.62 -12.55
N GLY A 241 -46.22 -6.02 -13.21
CA GLY A 241 -45.14 -6.76 -13.86
C GLY A 241 -44.14 -7.27 -12.82
N GLY A 242 -43.28 -8.21 -13.19
CA GLY A 242 -42.28 -8.77 -12.27
C GLY A 242 -40.99 -9.17 -12.95
N ASN A 243 -40.16 -9.87 -12.19
CA ASN A 243 -38.87 -10.40 -12.59
C ASN A 243 -38.63 -11.67 -11.75
N ILE A 244 -37.59 -11.72 -10.90
CA ILE A 244 -37.46 -12.76 -9.86
C ILE A 244 -38.62 -12.68 -8.85
N GLY A 245 -38.95 -11.47 -8.38
CA GLY A 245 -40.15 -11.22 -7.61
C GLY A 245 -41.39 -11.21 -8.52
N ALA A 246 -42.46 -11.87 -8.09
CA ALA A 246 -43.75 -11.79 -8.76
C ALA A 246 -44.39 -10.39 -8.60
N GLY A 247 -45.08 -9.92 -9.64
CA GLY A 247 -46.02 -8.82 -9.53
C GLY A 247 -47.18 -9.16 -8.61
N GLY A 248 -47.81 -8.13 -8.06
CA GLY A 248 -49.02 -8.19 -7.27
C GLY A 248 -50.29 -8.24 -8.10
N LYS A 249 -51.37 -8.70 -7.49
CA LYS A 249 -52.69 -8.81 -8.13
C LYS A 249 -53.29 -7.44 -8.39
N GLY A 250 -53.94 -7.28 -9.54
CA GLY A 250 -54.79 -6.15 -9.83
C GLY A 250 -56.10 -6.19 -9.03
N GLY A 251 -56.59 -5.02 -8.62
CA GLY A 251 -57.79 -4.86 -7.80
C GLY A 251 -59.08 -5.35 -8.48
N ASN A 252 -60.11 -5.54 -7.66
CA ASN A 252 -61.39 -6.09 -8.09
C ASN A 252 -62.23 -5.12 -8.93
N GLU A 253 -63.24 -5.68 -9.59
CA GLU A 253 -64.25 -4.91 -10.32
C GLU A 253 -65.06 -4.01 -9.38
N MET A 254 -65.80 -3.08 -9.97
CA MET A 254 -66.78 -2.25 -9.28
C MET A 254 -67.81 -3.09 -8.50
N SER A 255 -68.17 -2.63 -7.29
CA SER A 255 -69.09 -3.31 -6.36
C SER A 255 -70.51 -3.62 -6.88
N GLY A 256 -70.89 -3.14 -8.06
CA GLY A 256 -72.15 -3.50 -8.74
C GLY A 256 -72.10 -4.79 -9.56
N CYS A 257 -70.94 -5.44 -9.67
CA CYS A 257 -70.77 -6.72 -10.34
C CYS A 257 -70.83 -7.89 -9.34
N THR A 258 -71.37 -9.05 -9.74
CA THR A 258 -71.52 -10.22 -8.87
C THR A 258 -70.17 -10.82 -8.49
N MET A 259 -69.79 -10.69 -7.21
CA MET A 259 -68.50 -11.01 -6.56
C MET A 259 -67.99 -12.48 -6.64
N SER A 260 -68.56 -13.32 -7.50
CA SER A 260 -68.37 -14.79 -7.48
C SER A 260 -67.04 -15.30 -8.06
N TYR A 261 -66.25 -14.47 -8.75
CA TYR A 261 -65.02 -14.89 -9.46
C TYR A 261 -63.70 -14.70 -8.67
N LEU A 262 -63.78 -14.35 -7.38
CA LEU A 262 -62.60 -13.97 -6.57
C LEU A 262 -61.60 -15.11 -6.28
N SER A 263 -62.03 -16.37 -6.35
CA SER A 263 -61.24 -17.54 -5.92
C SER A 263 -60.19 -18.03 -6.94
N LYS A 264 -60.09 -17.43 -8.14
CA LYS A 264 -59.20 -17.88 -9.23
C LYS A 264 -58.31 -16.78 -9.85
N LYS A 265 -58.10 -15.66 -9.17
CA LYS A 265 -57.13 -14.64 -9.64
C LYS A 265 -55.68 -15.07 -9.34
N PRO A 266 -54.79 -15.21 -10.35
CA PRO A 266 -53.39 -15.55 -10.12
C PRO A 266 -52.62 -14.34 -9.54
N ASN A 267 -51.32 -14.49 -9.23
CA ASN A 267 -50.45 -13.33 -8.92
C ASN A 267 -50.19 -12.49 -10.20
N GLY A 268 -49.43 -11.40 -10.11
CA GLY A 268 -48.95 -10.67 -11.29
C GLY A 268 -47.82 -11.39 -12.03
N GLY A 269 -47.19 -10.69 -12.98
CA GLY A 269 -46.14 -11.26 -13.82
C GLY A 269 -44.93 -11.75 -13.01
N ARG A 270 -44.35 -12.90 -13.37
CA ARG A 270 -43.21 -13.51 -12.68
C ARG A 270 -42.37 -14.34 -13.66
N ILE A 271 -41.04 -14.26 -13.56
CA ILE A 271 -40.15 -15.29 -14.10
C ILE A 271 -40.09 -16.40 -13.05
N ALA A 272 -40.53 -17.62 -13.38
CA ALA A 272 -40.65 -18.67 -12.37
C ALA A 272 -39.29 -18.93 -11.68
N ARG A 273 -39.27 -18.96 -10.34
CA ARG A 273 -38.01 -19.14 -9.57
C ARG A 273 -37.29 -20.47 -9.90
N GLY A 274 -37.97 -21.42 -10.54
CA GLY A 274 -37.39 -22.66 -11.07
C GLY A 274 -36.53 -22.52 -12.33
N TYR A 275 -36.59 -21.40 -13.08
CA TYR A 275 -35.63 -21.15 -14.18
C TYR A 275 -34.24 -20.74 -13.67
N PHE A 276 -34.13 -20.40 -12.38
CA PHE A 276 -32.88 -20.07 -11.71
C PHE A 276 -32.52 -21.06 -10.59
N SER A 277 -33.23 -22.19 -10.47
CA SER A 277 -32.75 -23.30 -9.63
C SER A 277 -31.52 -23.95 -10.28
N ASN A 278 -30.76 -24.71 -9.49
CA ASN A 278 -29.42 -25.21 -9.84
C ASN A 278 -29.36 -26.24 -10.99
N ASP A 279 -30.44 -26.41 -11.76
CA ASP A 279 -30.50 -27.29 -12.92
C ASP A 279 -29.67 -26.70 -14.07
N LEU A 280 -28.95 -27.59 -14.77
CA LEU A 280 -27.74 -27.22 -15.49
C LEU A 280 -27.87 -26.36 -16.77
N PRO A 281 -29.00 -26.25 -17.51
CA PRO A 281 -29.02 -25.52 -18.78
C PRO A 281 -29.19 -23.99 -18.67
N PHE A 282 -29.66 -23.43 -17.55
CA PHE A 282 -30.10 -22.01 -17.48
C PHE A 282 -29.11 -21.04 -16.81
N ARG A 283 -27.79 -21.28 -16.88
CA ARG A 283 -26.79 -20.37 -16.30
C ARG A 283 -26.60 -19.12 -17.17
N ASN A 284 -26.57 -17.95 -16.53
CA ASN A 284 -26.34 -16.62 -17.13
C ASN A 284 -27.44 -16.11 -18.08
N LEU A 285 -28.67 -15.97 -17.59
CA LEU A 285 -29.73 -15.23 -18.27
C LEU A 285 -29.90 -13.81 -17.71
N LEU A 286 -30.23 -12.82 -18.55
CA LEU A 286 -30.61 -11.47 -18.13
C LEU A 286 -31.97 -11.09 -18.72
N PHE A 287 -32.80 -10.43 -17.92
CA PHE A 287 -34.16 -10.06 -18.31
C PHE A 287 -34.47 -8.63 -17.87
N PHE A 288 -35.24 -7.91 -18.68
CA PHE A 288 -35.90 -6.70 -18.21
C PHE A 288 -36.97 -7.06 -17.18
N GLY A 289 -37.25 -6.13 -16.26
CA GLY A 289 -38.50 -6.16 -15.52
C GLY A 289 -39.68 -6.09 -16.48
N GLY A 290 -40.72 -6.87 -16.21
CA GLY A 290 -41.97 -6.84 -16.98
C GLY A 290 -42.74 -5.53 -16.79
N GLY A 291 -43.45 -5.11 -17.83
CA GLY A 291 -44.40 -4.00 -17.72
C GLY A 291 -45.62 -4.42 -16.91
N GLY A 292 -46.18 -3.51 -16.11
CA GLY A 292 -47.49 -3.71 -15.50
C GLY A 292 -48.62 -3.63 -16.52
N GLY A 293 -49.75 -4.32 -16.31
CA GLY A 293 -50.93 -4.20 -17.19
C GLY A 293 -51.74 -2.94 -16.92
N CYS A 294 -52.57 -2.50 -17.86
CA CYS A 294 -53.48 -1.37 -17.62
C CYS A 294 -54.77 -1.82 -16.90
N GLY A 295 -55.41 -0.91 -16.17
CA GLY A 295 -56.78 -1.13 -15.68
C GLY A 295 -57.83 -1.01 -16.79
N THR A 296 -59.08 -1.40 -16.51
CA THR A 296 -60.21 -1.15 -17.42
C THR A 296 -60.86 0.21 -17.15
N GLN A 297 -61.22 0.95 -18.21
CA GLN A 297 -61.71 2.33 -18.09
C GLN A 297 -63.21 2.49 -18.33
N SER A 298 -63.73 3.64 -17.90
CA SER A 298 -65.07 4.13 -18.24
C SER A 298 -65.18 4.64 -19.68
N VAL A 299 -66.42 4.83 -20.14
CA VAL A 299 -66.73 5.45 -21.45
C VAL A 299 -66.28 6.91 -21.56
N SER A 300 -66.04 7.58 -20.43
CA SER A 300 -65.44 8.92 -20.32
C SER A 300 -63.91 8.89 -20.22
N GLY A 301 -63.28 7.72 -20.31
CA GLY A 301 -61.85 7.52 -20.06
C GLY A 301 -61.51 7.37 -18.58
N GLY A 302 -60.22 7.51 -18.25
CA GLY A 302 -59.77 7.65 -16.85
C GLY A 302 -59.03 6.46 -16.23
N ALA A 303 -58.75 5.35 -16.93
CA ALA A 303 -57.82 4.34 -16.42
C ALA A 303 -56.36 4.76 -16.64
N THR A 304 -55.46 4.25 -15.81
CA THR A 304 -54.03 4.53 -15.92
C THR A 304 -53.27 3.44 -16.66
N THR A 305 -52.26 3.86 -17.42
CA THR A 305 -51.30 2.98 -18.10
C THR A 305 -50.46 2.26 -17.05
N GLY A 306 -50.10 1.00 -17.29
CA GLY A 306 -49.20 0.26 -16.40
C GLY A 306 -47.79 0.84 -16.40
N GLY A 307 -47.03 0.65 -15.34
CA GLY A 307 -45.65 1.10 -15.26
C GLY A 307 -44.71 0.25 -16.14
N ASN A 308 -43.73 0.88 -16.78
CA ASN A 308 -42.64 0.16 -17.45
C ASN A 308 -41.77 -0.57 -16.41
N GLY A 309 -41.23 -1.73 -16.75
CA GLY A 309 -40.29 -2.43 -15.89
C GLY A 309 -38.91 -1.77 -15.84
N GLY A 310 -38.04 -2.26 -14.96
CA GLY A 310 -36.64 -1.83 -14.86
C GLY A 310 -35.77 -2.43 -15.97
N GLY A 311 -34.75 -1.68 -16.39
CA GLY A 311 -33.77 -2.13 -17.38
C GLY A 311 -32.71 -3.09 -16.82
N ILE A 312 -31.66 -3.32 -17.60
CA ILE A 312 -30.46 -4.06 -17.20
C ILE A 312 -29.31 -3.06 -17.05
N VAL A 313 -28.58 -3.13 -15.93
CA VAL A 313 -27.28 -2.47 -15.75
C VAL A 313 -26.21 -3.56 -15.67
N LEU A 314 -25.26 -3.56 -16.59
CA LEU A 314 -24.13 -4.47 -16.63
C LEU A 314 -22.83 -3.69 -16.44
N ILE A 315 -22.14 -3.91 -15.33
CA ILE A 315 -20.86 -3.30 -15.01
C ILE A 315 -19.77 -4.37 -14.95
N VAL A 316 -18.72 -4.20 -15.73
CA VAL A 316 -17.48 -4.99 -15.62
C VAL A 316 -16.33 -4.02 -15.38
N THR A 317 -15.59 -4.22 -14.29
CA THR A 317 -14.39 -3.46 -13.97
C THR A 317 -13.46 -4.27 -13.06
N ASP A 318 -12.24 -3.83 -12.82
CA ASP A 318 -11.43 -4.40 -11.73
C ASP A 318 -11.90 -3.86 -10.38
N THR A 319 -12.00 -2.53 -10.27
CA THR A 319 -12.43 -1.82 -9.06
C THR A 319 -13.60 -0.89 -9.34
N LEU A 320 -14.69 -1.02 -8.58
CA LEU A 320 -15.81 -0.08 -8.56
C LEU A 320 -15.71 0.80 -7.31
N VAL A 321 -15.74 2.13 -7.48
CA VAL A 321 -15.68 3.09 -6.37
C VAL A 321 -16.96 3.86 -6.30
N SER A 322 -17.72 3.62 -5.24
CA SER A 322 -19.11 4.05 -5.18
C SER A 322 -19.28 5.53 -4.82
N ASN A 323 -18.37 6.09 -4.01
CA ASN A 323 -18.57 7.36 -3.29
C ASN A 323 -20.01 7.54 -2.71
N ASN A 324 -20.64 6.46 -2.22
CA ASN A 324 -22.02 6.44 -1.75
C ASN A 324 -23.10 6.86 -2.79
N LYS A 325 -22.82 6.69 -4.09
CA LYS A 325 -23.79 6.86 -5.18
C LYS A 325 -24.67 5.62 -5.34
N THR A 326 -25.75 5.79 -6.09
CA THR A 326 -26.75 4.75 -6.32
C THR A 326 -26.70 4.20 -7.74
N ILE A 327 -26.89 2.88 -7.86
CA ILE A 327 -27.21 2.21 -9.12
C ILE A 327 -28.65 1.72 -9.02
N ARG A 328 -29.52 2.12 -9.96
CA ARG A 328 -30.96 1.82 -9.96
C ARG A 328 -31.37 1.11 -11.25
N ALA A 329 -32.21 0.08 -11.10
CA ALA A 329 -32.96 -0.54 -12.19
C ALA A 329 -34.39 -0.82 -11.73
N ASN A 330 -35.04 0.18 -11.13
CA ASN A 330 -36.37 0.03 -10.52
C ASN A 330 -37.48 -0.16 -11.56
N GLY A 331 -38.53 -0.85 -11.18
CA GLY A 331 -39.81 -0.80 -11.89
C GLY A 331 -40.48 0.58 -11.72
N GLN A 332 -41.13 1.07 -12.77
CA GLN A 332 -41.82 2.36 -12.74
C GLN A 332 -43.11 2.27 -11.91
N SER A 333 -43.26 3.19 -10.96
CA SER A 333 -44.52 3.41 -10.25
C SER A 333 -45.53 4.14 -11.13
N VAL A 334 -46.80 3.75 -11.05
CA VAL A 334 -47.91 4.47 -11.68
C VAL A 334 -48.29 5.64 -10.79
N THR A 335 -47.87 6.85 -11.18
CA THR A 335 -48.12 8.11 -10.45
C THR A 335 -49.50 8.69 -10.71
N ASP A 336 -50.05 8.43 -11.89
CA ASP A 336 -51.36 8.89 -12.29
C ASP A 336 -52.45 8.22 -11.45
N THR A 337 -53.55 8.93 -11.23
CA THR A 337 -54.69 8.42 -10.46
C THR A 337 -55.86 8.18 -11.40
N ALA A 338 -56.49 7.01 -11.31
CA ALA A 338 -57.64 6.69 -12.14
C ALA A 338 -58.93 7.27 -11.54
N GLU A 339 -59.77 7.85 -12.40
CA GLU A 339 -61.06 8.42 -12.01
C GLU A 339 -62.19 7.49 -12.46
N ALA A 340 -62.97 6.98 -11.50
CA ALA A 340 -64.08 6.03 -11.72
C ALA A 340 -63.76 4.84 -12.66
N SER A 341 -62.50 4.42 -12.68
CA SER A 341 -61.88 3.47 -13.61
C SER A 341 -60.82 2.65 -12.88
N GLY A 342 -60.31 1.57 -13.49
CA GLY A 342 -59.25 0.74 -12.91
C GLY A 342 -57.85 1.34 -13.04
N GLY A 343 -57.00 1.09 -12.05
CA GLY A 343 -55.61 1.55 -12.01
C GLY A 343 -54.64 0.57 -12.67
N GLY A 344 -53.66 1.06 -13.43
CA GLY A 344 -52.60 0.24 -14.01
C GLY A 344 -51.65 -0.35 -12.95
N GLY A 345 -51.13 -1.55 -13.20
CA GLY A 345 -50.15 -2.19 -12.31
C GLY A 345 -48.76 -1.54 -12.39
N GLY A 346 -47.98 -1.64 -11.33
CA GLY A 346 -46.59 -1.18 -11.30
C GLY A 346 -45.67 -2.06 -12.16
N GLY A 347 -44.61 -1.48 -12.71
CA GLY A 347 -43.60 -2.23 -13.45
C GLY A 347 -42.73 -3.09 -12.52
N GLY A 348 -42.24 -4.24 -13.01
CA GLY A 348 -41.30 -5.09 -12.28
C GLY A 348 -39.90 -4.49 -12.22
N GLY A 349 -39.12 -4.84 -11.19
CA GLY A 349 -37.70 -4.48 -11.07
C GLY A 349 -36.85 -5.10 -12.17
N GLY A 350 -35.76 -4.44 -12.53
CA GLY A 350 -34.78 -4.86 -13.53
C GLY A 350 -33.66 -5.70 -12.93
N ILE A 351 -32.48 -5.68 -13.57
CA ILE A 351 -31.30 -6.41 -13.10
C ILE A 351 -30.09 -5.49 -13.02
N ILE A 352 -29.33 -5.61 -11.93
CA ILE A 352 -28.00 -4.99 -11.79
C ILE A 352 -26.96 -6.11 -11.68
N VAL A 353 -26.00 -6.12 -12.59
CA VAL A 353 -24.86 -7.03 -12.61
C VAL A 353 -23.58 -6.25 -12.33
N ILE A 354 -22.79 -6.69 -11.34
CA ILE A 354 -21.48 -6.12 -11.02
C ILE A 354 -20.44 -7.24 -11.04
N ASP A 355 -19.72 -7.36 -12.15
CA ASP A 355 -18.55 -8.23 -12.30
C ASP A 355 -17.26 -7.43 -12.01
N ALA A 356 -17.04 -7.14 -10.72
CA ALA A 356 -15.83 -6.49 -10.21
C ALA A 356 -15.23 -7.28 -9.02
N PRO A 357 -13.91 -7.58 -9.02
CA PRO A 357 -13.23 -8.20 -7.87
C PRO A 357 -13.02 -7.25 -6.67
N PHE A 358 -13.17 -5.93 -6.83
CA PHE A 358 -13.06 -4.97 -5.73
C PHE A 358 -14.17 -3.91 -5.77
N ILE A 359 -14.71 -3.56 -4.59
CA ILE A 359 -15.64 -2.45 -4.40
C ILE A 359 -15.11 -1.56 -3.26
N GLU A 360 -14.85 -0.28 -3.56
CA GLU A 360 -14.44 0.72 -2.56
C GLU A 360 -15.65 1.58 -2.15
N GLY A 361 -15.98 1.57 -0.86
CA GLY A 361 -17.12 2.32 -0.29
C GLY A 361 -18.45 1.58 -0.36
N THR A 362 -19.48 2.13 0.29
CA THR A 362 -20.83 1.56 0.30
C THR A 362 -21.55 1.93 -0.98
N VAL A 363 -22.14 0.97 -1.71
CA VAL A 363 -22.92 1.27 -2.92
C VAL A 363 -24.40 0.97 -2.69
N THR A 364 -25.25 1.97 -2.95
CA THR A 364 -26.71 1.79 -2.88
C THR A 364 -27.17 1.09 -4.16
N LEU A 365 -27.76 -0.09 -4.05
CA LEU A 365 -28.31 -0.82 -5.20
C LEU A 365 -29.82 -0.93 -5.04
N ASN A 366 -30.56 -0.52 -6.08
CA ASN A 366 -32.02 -0.57 -6.05
C ASN A 366 -32.57 -1.26 -7.29
N VAL A 367 -33.38 -2.29 -7.07
CA VAL A 367 -34.13 -3.03 -8.09
C VAL A 367 -35.59 -3.21 -7.66
N SER A 368 -36.13 -2.29 -6.86
CA SER A 368 -37.49 -2.37 -6.34
C SER A 368 -38.55 -2.37 -7.45
N GLY A 369 -39.65 -3.09 -7.23
CA GLY A 369 -40.84 -2.98 -8.09
C GLY A 369 -41.56 -1.64 -7.93
N GLY A 370 -42.28 -1.20 -8.97
CA GLY A 370 -43.04 0.05 -8.97
C GLY A 370 -44.36 -0.05 -8.20
N GLN A 371 -44.83 1.05 -7.60
CA GLN A 371 -46.16 1.09 -7.00
C GLN A 371 -47.29 1.02 -8.06
N GLY A 372 -48.34 0.26 -7.77
CA GLY A 372 -49.56 0.20 -8.59
C GLY A 372 -50.42 1.47 -8.51
N GLY A 373 -51.18 1.73 -9.57
CA GLY A 373 -51.95 2.96 -9.76
C GLY A 373 -53.04 3.15 -8.72
N ARG A 374 -53.14 4.38 -8.20
CA ARG A 374 -54.13 4.81 -7.21
C ARG A 374 -55.45 5.18 -7.89
N ILE A 375 -56.54 5.20 -7.13
CA ILE A 375 -57.88 5.55 -7.61
C ILE A 375 -58.46 6.69 -6.75
N THR A 376 -59.15 7.63 -7.38
CA THR A 376 -59.97 8.64 -6.71
C THR A 376 -61.40 8.58 -7.20
N GLY A 377 -62.35 8.40 -6.27
CA GLY A 377 -63.77 8.50 -6.53
C GLY A 377 -64.62 7.44 -5.85
N SER A 378 -65.93 7.59 -6.01
CA SER A 378 -66.97 6.57 -5.78
C SER A 378 -67.61 6.28 -7.13
N PRO A 379 -67.98 5.03 -7.45
CA PRO A 379 -67.94 3.82 -6.63
C PRO A 379 -66.53 3.23 -6.49
N CYS A 380 -66.32 2.36 -5.50
CA CYS A 380 -65.02 1.67 -5.33
C CYS A 380 -64.74 0.76 -6.54
N THR A 381 -63.58 0.97 -7.15
CA THR A 381 -63.05 0.29 -8.35
C THR A 381 -61.66 -0.27 -8.03
N GLY A 382 -61.03 -0.98 -8.97
CA GLY A 382 -59.81 -1.75 -8.71
C GLY A 382 -58.52 -0.93 -8.82
N PRO A 383 -57.74 -0.72 -7.74
CA PRO A 383 -56.39 -0.17 -7.83
C PRO A 383 -55.41 -1.15 -8.48
N GLY A 384 -54.28 -0.64 -8.98
CA GLY A 384 -53.26 -1.47 -9.61
C GLY A 384 -52.50 -2.36 -8.63
N GLY A 385 -52.08 -3.54 -9.08
CA GLY A 385 -51.13 -4.39 -8.35
C GLY A 385 -49.73 -3.78 -8.34
N GLY A 386 -48.98 -3.98 -7.26
CA GLY A 386 -47.58 -3.53 -7.20
C GLY A 386 -46.66 -4.38 -8.06
N GLY A 387 -45.58 -3.83 -8.60
CA GLY A 387 -44.59 -4.60 -9.38
C GLY A 387 -43.72 -5.50 -8.49
N GLY A 388 -43.22 -6.62 -9.02
CA GLY A 388 -42.28 -7.49 -8.30
C GLY A 388 -40.86 -6.92 -8.28
N GLY A 389 -40.05 -7.27 -7.28
CA GLY A 389 -38.64 -6.86 -7.21
C GLY A 389 -37.73 -7.60 -8.22
N GLY A 390 -36.60 -6.97 -8.53
CA GLY A 390 -35.62 -7.42 -9.54
C GLY A 390 -34.50 -8.32 -9.01
N LEU A 391 -33.35 -8.32 -9.69
CA LEU A 391 -32.16 -9.11 -9.33
C LEU A 391 -30.92 -8.23 -9.17
N VAL A 392 -30.11 -8.49 -8.14
CA VAL A 392 -28.72 -8.02 -8.07
C VAL A 392 -27.77 -9.23 -8.16
N TRP A 393 -26.86 -9.23 -9.13
CA TRP A 393 -25.91 -10.33 -9.33
C TRP A 393 -24.46 -9.83 -9.22
N LEU A 394 -23.74 -10.35 -8.22
CA LEU A 394 -22.38 -9.91 -7.85
C LEU A 394 -21.32 -10.96 -8.19
N LYS A 395 -20.06 -10.53 -8.34
CA LYS A 395 -18.93 -11.46 -8.55
C LYS A 395 -18.64 -12.32 -7.31
N ASN A 396 -18.61 -11.73 -6.12
CA ASN A 396 -18.21 -12.39 -4.87
C ASN A 396 -19.26 -12.20 -3.76
N LYS A 397 -19.41 -13.21 -2.89
CA LYS A 397 -20.26 -13.17 -1.69
C LYS A 397 -19.77 -12.15 -0.66
N THR A 398 -18.45 -11.99 -0.53
CA THR A 398 -17.86 -11.06 0.46
C THR A 398 -18.24 -9.59 0.25
N PHE A 399 -18.81 -9.22 -0.91
CA PHE A 399 -19.28 -7.85 -1.18
C PHE A 399 -20.65 -7.51 -0.56
N TYR A 400 -21.39 -8.49 -0.04
CA TYR A 400 -22.68 -8.22 0.60
C TYR A 400 -22.57 -7.16 1.71
N GLN A 401 -21.47 -7.14 2.47
CA GLN A 401 -21.22 -6.11 3.50
C GLN A 401 -21.18 -4.66 2.97
N HIS A 402 -20.71 -4.43 1.73
CA HIS A 402 -20.61 -3.10 1.12
C HIS A 402 -21.93 -2.62 0.48
N ILE A 403 -22.97 -3.47 0.51
CA ILE A 403 -24.19 -3.32 -0.29
C ILE A 403 -25.43 -3.43 0.59
N LEU A 404 -25.51 -4.42 1.47
CA LEU A 404 -26.68 -4.72 2.30
C LEU A 404 -27.21 -3.53 3.13
N PRO A 405 -26.38 -2.63 3.70
CA PRO A 405 -26.89 -1.45 4.42
C PRO A 405 -27.72 -0.49 3.55
N ALA A 406 -27.65 -0.62 2.22
CA ALA A 406 -28.30 0.25 1.24
C ALA A 406 -28.87 -0.52 0.03
N LEU A 407 -29.22 -1.80 0.23
CA LEU A 407 -29.82 -2.66 -0.79
C LEU A 407 -31.35 -2.59 -0.74
N ASN A 408 -31.99 -2.33 -1.88
CA ASN A 408 -33.45 -2.39 -2.00
C ASN A 408 -33.90 -3.37 -3.09
N LEU A 409 -34.52 -4.47 -2.65
CA LEU A 409 -35.14 -5.51 -3.47
C LEU A 409 -36.67 -5.49 -3.38
N SER A 410 -37.28 -4.47 -2.75
CA SER A 410 -38.68 -4.56 -2.32
C SER A 410 -39.65 -4.74 -3.49
N GLY A 411 -40.65 -5.59 -3.31
CA GLY A 411 -41.85 -5.52 -4.12
C GLY A 411 -42.49 -4.13 -4.01
N GLY A 412 -43.01 -3.62 -5.11
CA GLY A 412 -43.78 -2.39 -5.13
C GLY A 412 -45.09 -2.56 -4.38
N ALA A 413 -45.56 -1.50 -3.72
CA ALA A 413 -46.85 -1.50 -3.04
C ALA A 413 -48.01 -1.57 -4.05
N SER A 414 -49.16 -2.13 -3.64
CA SER A 414 -50.40 -1.93 -4.38
C SER A 414 -50.81 -0.45 -4.42
N GLY A 415 -51.66 -0.13 -5.40
CA GLY A 415 -52.43 1.11 -5.38
C GLY A 415 -53.45 1.12 -4.24
N ASN A 416 -53.88 2.31 -3.82
CA ASN A 416 -54.76 2.48 -2.66
C ASN A 416 -55.91 3.45 -2.94
N ILE A 417 -56.97 3.35 -2.12
CA ILE A 417 -58.18 4.18 -2.12
C ILE A 417 -58.49 4.56 -0.67
N ALA A 418 -58.70 5.84 -0.39
CA ALA A 418 -58.96 6.34 0.98
C ALA A 418 -60.24 5.77 1.63
N LEU A 419 -61.21 5.32 0.82
CA LEU A 419 -62.51 4.79 1.26
C LEU A 419 -62.62 3.25 1.15
N CYS A 420 -61.70 2.58 0.45
CA CYS A 420 -61.75 1.14 0.18
C CYS A 420 -60.30 0.58 0.07
N PRO A 421 -59.60 0.34 1.19
CA PRO A 421 -58.20 -0.06 1.17
C PRO A 421 -57.96 -1.32 0.32
N SER A 422 -57.01 -1.24 -0.62
CA SER A 422 -56.60 -2.28 -1.61
C SER A 422 -57.65 -2.79 -2.61
N SER A 423 -58.94 -2.90 -2.25
CA SER A 423 -59.97 -3.56 -3.08
C SER A 423 -59.52 -4.91 -3.71
N GLY A 424 -58.72 -5.70 -2.97
CA GLY A 424 -58.17 -6.99 -3.42
C GLY A 424 -56.86 -6.92 -4.23
N ALA A 425 -56.28 -5.74 -4.45
CA ALA A 425 -54.95 -5.59 -5.06
C ALA A 425 -53.84 -5.90 -4.05
N THR A 426 -52.77 -6.56 -4.49
CA THR A 426 -51.62 -6.89 -3.61
C THR A 426 -50.35 -6.16 -4.03
N SER A 427 -49.44 -5.97 -3.09
CA SER A 427 -48.04 -5.65 -3.39
C SER A 427 -47.40 -6.78 -4.20
N GLY A 428 -46.29 -6.47 -4.87
CA GLY A 428 -45.41 -7.48 -5.46
C GLY A 428 -44.58 -8.23 -4.41
N GLU A 429 -44.04 -9.38 -4.79
CA GLU A 429 -43.02 -10.09 -4.03
C GLU A 429 -41.67 -9.36 -4.14
N ASN A 430 -40.81 -9.54 -3.14
CA ASN A 430 -39.43 -9.04 -3.20
C ASN A 430 -38.61 -9.76 -4.29
N GLY A 431 -37.61 -9.06 -4.80
CA GLY A 431 -36.56 -9.58 -5.66
C GLY A 431 -35.53 -10.40 -4.88
N ASP A 432 -34.41 -10.74 -5.55
CA ASP A 432 -33.36 -11.57 -4.94
C ASP A 432 -31.94 -11.09 -5.29
N THR A 433 -30.94 -11.74 -4.70
CA THR A 433 -29.52 -11.57 -5.01
C THR A 433 -28.85 -12.89 -5.37
N LEU A 434 -27.94 -12.85 -6.36
CA LEU A 434 -27.09 -13.97 -6.76
C LEU A 434 -25.61 -13.59 -6.71
N THR A 435 -24.73 -14.58 -6.67
CA THR A 435 -23.27 -14.40 -6.68
C THR A 435 -22.59 -15.27 -7.72
N GLY A 436 -21.27 -15.12 -7.89
CA GLY A 436 -20.48 -15.94 -8.81
C GLY A 436 -20.77 -15.66 -10.28
N ILE A 437 -21.25 -14.45 -10.63
CA ILE A 437 -21.48 -14.09 -12.05
C ILE A 437 -20.19 -14.32 -12.85
N ASN A 438 -20.32 -14.94 -14.02
CA ASN A 438 -19.26 -14.99 -15.00
C ASN A 438 -19.83 -14.53 -16.35
N VAL A 439 -19.74 -13.23 -16.61
CA VAL A 439 -20.18 -12.63 -17.88
C VAL A 439 -19.49 -13.38 -19.03
N PRO A 440 -20.21 -13.86 -20.06
CA PRO A 440 -19.62 -14.56 -21.19
C PRO A 440 -18.86 -13.59 -22.13
N PHE A 441 -17.52 -13.70 -22.10
CA PHE A 441 -16.57 -13.00 -22.97
C PHE A 441 -16.18 -13.91 -24.14
N ASN A 442 -16.69 -13.68 -25.34
CA ASN A 442 -16.48 -14.56 -26.49
C ASN A 442 -15.65 -13.89 -27.61
N GLY A 443 -14.63 -14.59 -28.12
CA GLY A 443 -13.79 -14.09 -29.22
C GLY A 443 -12.93 -12.86 -28.89
N PHE A 444 -12.86 -12.44 -27.61
CA PHE A 444 -12.00 -11.34 -27.17
C PHE A 444 -11.35 -11.61 -25.81
N LEU A 445 -10.28 -10.87 -25.56
CA LEU A 445 -9.49 -10.94 -24.33
C LEU A 445 -9.50 -9.58 -23.63
N PHE A 446 -9.03 -9.57 -22.38
CA PHE A 446 -9.05 -8.38 -21.52
C PHE A 446 -7.63 -7.98 -21.07
N ASN A 447 -6.77 -7.71 -22.06
CA ASN A 447 -5.33 -7.55 -21.87
C ASN A 447 -4.91 -6.08 -21.64
N VAL A 448 -4.56 -5.71 -20.40
CA VAL A 448 -4.31 -4.31 -20.06
C VAL A 448 -3.10 -4.16 -19.12
N VAL A 449 -2.32 -3.09 -19.31
CA VAL A 449 -0.98 -2.90 -18.71
C VAL A 449 -0.88 -1.55 -17.96
N LEU A 450 -0.57 -1.60 -16.67
CA LEU A 450 -1.11 -0.63 -15.70
C LEU A 450 -0.29 0.64 -15.42
N LYS A 451 0.98 0.74 -15.86
CA LYS A 451 1.89 1.77 -15.32
C LYS A 451 2.86 2.38 -16.33
N ASN A 452 2.64 3.65 -16.67
CA ASN A 452 3.68 4.55 -17.20
C ASN A 452 4.69 4.87 -16.08
N GLN A 453 5.96 5.07 -16.43
CA GLN A 453 7.00 5.44 -15.46
C GLN A 453 7.89 6.55 -16.03
N LEU A 454 8.36 7.44 -15.16
CA LEU A 454 9.42 8.40 -15.45
C LEU A 454 10.66 7.94 -14.70
N ILE A 455 11.77 7.66 -15.39
CA ILE A 455 13.05 7.24 -14.82
C ILE A 455 14.22 8.11 -15.30
N CYS A 456 15.38 7.97 -14.69
CA CYS A 456 16.63 8.56 -15.20
C CYS A 456 17.40 7.53 -16.02
N GLN A 457 18.21 8.02 -16.97
CA GLN A 457 19.12 7.20 -17.75
C GLN A 457 20.08 6.42 -16.84
N GLY A 458 20.04 5.09 -16.94
CA GLY A 458 20.81 4.18 -16.07
C GLY A 458 20.05 3.62 -14.87
N ASP A 459 18.81 4.06 -14.60
CA ASP A 459 17.94 3.45 -13.59
C ASP A 459 17.28 2.16 -14.10
N THR A 460 17.05 1.20 -13.19
CA THR A 460 16.15 0.06 -13.42
C THR A 460 14.70 0.48 -13.14
N PRO A 461 13.74 0.30 -14.07
CA PRO A 461 12.34 0.61 -13.82
C PRO A 461 11.68 -0.36 -12.82
N GLU A 462 10.57 0.07 -12.23
CA GLU A 462 9.73 -0.78 -11.39
C GLU A 462 8.98 -1.82 -12.25
N MET A 463 8.47 -2.88 -11.63
CA MET A 463 7.62 -3.88 -12.31
C MET A 463 6.38 -3.21 -12.97
N ILE A 464 6.03 -3.63 -14.18
CA ILE A 464 4.77 -3.25 -14.85
C ILE A 464 3.73 -4.33 -14.52
N PRO A 465 2.71 -4.02 -13.69
CA PRO A 465 1.63 -4.95 -13.46
C PRO A 465 0.67 -4.95 -14.66
N ALA A 466 -0.06 -6.04 -14.83
CA ALA A 466 -1.06 -6.19 -15.87
C ALA A 466 -2.22 -7.09 -15.42
N THR A 467 -3.39 -6.87 -16.03
CA THR A 467 -4.63 -7.59 -15.71
C THR A 467 -4.51 -9.09 -15.96
N LEU A 468 -5.32 -9.90 -15.26
CA LEU A 468 -5.63 -11.25 -15.73
C LEU A 468 -6.61 -11.13 -16.91
N PRO A 469 -6.32 -11.72 -18.09
CA PRO A 469 -7.25 -11.70 -19.21
C PRO A 469 -8.56 -12.44 -18.87
N ARG A 470 -9.65 -12.03 -19.53
CA ARG A 470 -10.97 -12.69 -19.46
C ARG A 470 -11.40 -13.07 -20.89
N GLY A 471 -12.17 -14.15 -21.05
CA GLY A 471 -12.55 -14.68 -22.36
C GLY A 471 -11.56 -15.70 -22.92
N GLY A 472 -11.67 -16.00 -24.22
CA GLY A 472 -10.98 -17.12 -24.86
C GLY A 472 -11.41 -18.47 -24.23
N ASN A 473 -10.49 -19.44 -24.15
CA ASN A 473 -10.75 -20.72 -23.48
C ASN A 473 -10.32 -20.75 -21.99
N GLY A 474 -9.99 -19.60 -21.41
CA GLY A 474 -9.47 -19.49 -20.04
C GLY A 474 -7.98 -19.87 -19.87
N ILE A 475 -7.30 -20.35 -20.93
CA ILE A 475 -5.85 -20.60 -20.94
C ILE A 475 -5.17 -19.48 -21.74
N PHE A 476 -4.17 -18.86 -21.14
CA PHE A 476 -3.48 -17.68 -21.68
C PHE A 476 -1.98 -17.90 -21.78
N THR A 477 -1.40 -17.59 -22.94
CA THR A 477 0.03 -17.36 -23.10
C THR A 477 0.31 -15.85 -23.15
N TYR A 478 1.47 -15.44 -22.65
CA TYR A 478 1.87 -14.03 -22.56
C TYR A 478 3.17 -13.81 -23.33
N GLN A 479 3.27 -12.71 -24.07
CA GLN A 479 4.50 -12.23 -24.68
C GLN A 479 4.58 -10.71 -24.54
N TRP A 480 5.54 -10.22 -23.75
CA TRP A 480 5.82 -8.79 -23.70
C TRP A 480 6.62 -8.35 -24.92
N GLN A 481 6.29 -7.15 -25.42
CA GLN A 481 7.00 -6.47 -26.50
C GLN A 481 7.45 -5.09 -26.04
N GLN A 482 8.57 -4.64 -26.61
CA GLN A 482 9.17 -3.34 -26.36
C GLN A 482 9.53 -2.63 -27.68
N ARG A 483 9.59 -1.29 -27.65
CA ARG A 483 10.20 -0.46 -28.71
C ARG A 483 10.74 0.85 -28.14
N THR A 484 11.84 1.35 -28.69
CA THR A 484 12.26 2.74 -28.47
C THR A 484 11.39 3.71 -29.28
N VAL A 485 11.47 5.01 -28.99
CA VAL A 485 10.76 6.06 -29.76
C VAL A 485 11.13 5.98 -31.25
N GLY A 486 10.12 5.74 -32.11
CA GLY A 486 10.30 5.61 -33.57
C GLY A 486 10.76 4.22 -34.05
N GLY A 487 11.08 3.28 -33.15
CA GLY A 487 11.50 1.93 -33.51
C GLY A 487 10.35 0.95 -33.79
N PRO A 488 10.63 -0.21 -34.42
CA PRO A 488 9.67 -1.31 -34.56
C PRO A 488 9.40 -1.98 -33.22
N TRP A 489 8.24 -2.63 -33.09
CA TRP A 489 7.94 -3.51 -31.96
C TRP A 489 8.75 -4.80 -32.04
N MET A 490 9.46 -5.13 -30.96
CA MET A 490 10.25 -6.35 -30.80
C MET A 490 9.81 -7.08 -29.54
N ASN A 491 10.08 -8.39 -29.42
CA ASN A 491 9.85 -9.09 -28.15
C ASN A 491 10.79 -8.53 -27.07
N ALA A 492 10.27 -8.34 -25.86
CA ALA A 492 11.06 -7.92 -24.72
C ALA A 492 11.99 -9.06 -24.26
N THR A 493 13.24 -8.73 -23.94
CA THR A 493 14.29 -9.69 -23.57
C THR A 493 14.76 -9.42 -22.15
N GLY A 494 14.87 -10.48 -21.34
CA GLY A 494 15.14 -10.38 -19.89
C GLY A 494 13.85 -10.37 -19.06
N GLY A 495 14.00 -10.42 -17.73
CA GLY A 495 12.88 -10.40 -16.80
C GLY A 495 11.83 -11.50 -17.00
N THR A 496 10.58 -11.17 -16.70
CA THR A 496 9.41 -12.06 -16.82
C THR A 496 8.65 -11.88 -18.15
N ALA A 497 9.39 -11.81 -19.27
CA ALA A 497 8.84 -11.51 -20.61
C ALA A 497 7.67 -12.40 -21.08
N ASN A 498 7.52 -13.61 -20.53
CA ASN A 498 6.46 -14.57 -20.87
C ASN A 498 5.46 -14.79 -19.73
N SER A 499 5.34 -13.84 -18.80
CA SER A 499 4.44 -13.91 -17.63
C SER A 499 3.38 -12.82 -17.66
N LYS A 500 2.40 -12.92 -16.73
CA LYS A 500 1.32 -11.92 -16.58
C LYS A 500 1.90 -10.51 -16.45
N ASP A 501 2.85 -10.31 -15.54
CA ASP A 501 3.49 -9.03 -15.22
C ASP A 501 4.93 -8.99 -15.75
N PHE A 502 5.48 -7.79 -15.98
CA PHE A 502 6.84 -7.60 -16.48
C PHE A 502 7.76 -6.99 -15.43
N THR A 503 8.74 -7.76 -14.95
CA THR A 503 9.85 -7.28 -14.14
C THR A 503 11.06 -6.92 -15.01
N PHE A 504 11.83 -5.91 -14.62
CA PHE A 504 13.06 -5.52 -15.30
C PHE A 504 14.27 -6.20 -14.65
N THR A 505 15.22 -6.67 -15.47
CA THR A 505 16.51 -7.21 -15.02
C THR A 505 17.70 -6.30 -15.35
N THR A 506 17.48 -5.23 -16.11
CA THR A 506 18.52 -4.29 -16.56
C THR A 506 17.99 -2.87 -16.53
N SER A 507 18.89 -1.91 -16.31
CA SER A 507 18.64 -0.49 -16.47
C SER A 507 18.26 -0.10 -17.91
N LEU A 508 17.50 0.99 -18.06
CA LEU A 508 17.19 1.57 -19.38
C LEU A 508 17.95 2.88 -19.63
N TYR A 509 18.31 3.09 -20.89
CA TYR A 509 19.02 4.28 -21.36
C TYR A 509 18.17 5.17 -22.26
N ASP A 510 17.17 4.60 -22.94
CA ASP A 510 16.30 5.27 -23.91
C ASP A 510 14.83 5.15 -23.53
N THR A 511 14.05 6.17 -23.86
CA THR A 511 12.58 6.14 -23.67
C THR A 511 11.99 4.98 -24.47
N THR A 512 11.35 4.06 -23.75
CA THR A 512 10.93 2.75 -24.29
C THR A 512 9.46 2.52 -23.97
N TYR A 513 8.70 2.12 -24.98
CA TYR A 513 7.32 1.69 -24.85
C TYR A 513 7.25 0.19 -24.61
N TYR A 514 6.33 -0.26 -23.75
CA TYR A 514 6.05 -1.67 -23.52
C TYR A 514 4.57 -1.96 -23.77
N ARG A 515 4.28 -3.13 -24.35
CA ARG A 515 2.92 -3.68 -24.46
C ARG A 515 2.97 -5.19 -24.23
N ARG A 516 1.87 -5.76 -23.77
CA ARG A 516 1.72 -7.21 -23.61
C ARG A 516 0.87 -7.74 -24.76
N ILE A 517 1.27 -8.86 -25.34
CA ILE A 517 0.41 -9.69 -26.20
C ILE A 517 -0.07 -10.86 -25.35
N VAL A 518 -1.35 -11.17 -25.44
CA VAL A 518 -1.98 -12.34 -24.86
C VAL A 518 -2.58 -13.17 -26.00
N GLN A 519 -2.39 -14.48 -25.95
CA GLN A 519 -3.04 -15.41 -26.87
C GLN A 519 -3.81 -16.50 -26.11
N SER A 520 -4.99 -16.84 -26.63
CA SER A 520 -5.82 -17.96 -26.20
C SER A 520 -6.43 -18.61 -27.44
N LEU A 521 -6.11 -19.88 -27.69
CA LEU A 521 -6.38 -20.56 -28.96
C LEU A 521 -5.92 -19.71 -30.17
N ASN A 522 -6.84 -19.39 -31.08
CA ASN A 522 -6.61 -18.57 -32.27
C ASN A 522 -6.82 -17.07 -32.04
N THR A 523 -7.26 -16.65 -30.84
CA THR A 523 -7.51 -15.24 -30.51
C THR A 523 -6.24 -14.61 -29.94
N ILE A 524 -5.82 -13.49 -30.51
CA ILE A 524 -4.66 -12.70 -30.06
C ILE A 524 -5.15 -11.30 -29.70
N ASP A 525 -4.76 -10.82 -28.52
CA ASP A 525 -5.08 -9.48 -28.03
C ASP A 525 -3.79 -8.76 -27.62
N THR A 526 -3.64 -7.53 -28.11
CA THR A 526 -2.44 -6.71 -27.90
C THR A 526 -2.84 -5.48 -27.12
N SER A 527 -2.30 -5.34 -25.90
CA SER A 527 -2.61 -4.22 -25.03
C SER A 527 -2.22 -2.88 -25.67
N SER A 528 -2.85 -1.80 -25.21
CA SER A 528 -2.28 -0.46 -25.27
C SER A 528 -0.83 -0.46 -24.76
N SER A 529 0.00 0.45 -25.25
CA SER A 529 1.38 0.57 -24.80
C SER A 529 1.55 1.58 -23.67
N ILE A 530 2.21 1.19 -22.59
CA ILE A 530 2.76 2.14 -21.61
C ILE A 530 4.09 2.71 -22.09
N ILE A 531 4.49 3.84 -21.53
CA ILE A 531 5.79 4.47 -21.75
C ILE A 531 6.63 4.45 -20.47
N ILE A 532 7.87 3.99 -20.59
CA ILE A 532 8.93 4.22 -19.62
C ILE A 532 9.77 5.37 -20.18
N GLN A 533 9.45 6.59 -19.73
CA GLN A 533 10.14 7.81 -20.14
C GLN A 533 11.47 7.91 -19.42
N VAL A 534 12.56 7.95 -20.17
CA VAL A 534 13.92 8.08 -19.63
C VAL A 534 14.37 9.52 -19.82
N LEU A 535 14.63 10.22 -18.72
CA LEU A 535 15.29 11.53 -18.73
C LEU A 535 16.80 11.34 -18.92
N PRO A 536 17.48 12.14 -19.76
CA PRO A 536 18.93 12.10 -19.89
C PRO A 536 19.62 12.30 -18.54
N ALA A 537 20.74 11.61 -18.32
CA ALA A 537 21.55 11.82 -17.12
C ALA A 537 21.99 13.28 -16.98
N ILE A 538 22.07 13.81 -15.76
CA ILE A 538 22.57 15.16 -15.52
C ILE A 538 24.10 15.13 -15.67
N THR A 539 24.62 15.83 -16.67
CA THR A 539 26.06 15.88 -16.99
C THR A 539 26.66 17.26 -16.73
N ASN A 540 28.00 17.34 -16.76
CA ASN A 540 28.77 18.57 -16.53
C ASN A 540 28.45 19.25 -15.19
N ASN A 541 28.31 18.47 -14.11
CA ASN A 541 28.16 19.00 -12.75
C ASN A 541 29.53 19.05 -12.06
N HIS A 542 30.35 20.03 -12.40
CA HIS A 542 31.68 20.22 -11.82
C HIS A 542 31.73 21.53 -11.03
N ILE A 543 32.68 21.61 -10.09
CA ILE A 543 32.94 22.80 -9.27
C ILE A 543 34.43 23.11 -9.28
N SER A 544 34.78 24.37 -9.02
CA SER A 544 36.16 24.88 -9.06
C SER A 544 37.15 24.08 -8.20
N ALA A 545 38.41 24.03 -8.62
CA ALA A 545 39.48 23.29 -7.96
C ALA A 545 39.71 23.63 -6.47
N ALA A 546 40.41 22.72 -5.80
CA ALA A 546 40.85 22.83 -4.40
C ALA A 546 41.68 24.10 -4.13
N GLN A 547 41.61 24.57 -2.88
CA GLN A 547 42.30 25.77 -2.42
C GLN A 547 43.08 25.49 -1.14
N VAL A 548 44.15 26.25 -0.91
CA VAL A 548 44.91 26.26 0.33
C VAL A 548 44.83 27.66 0.93
N ILE A 549 44.34 27.75 2.16
CA ILE A 549 44.18 29.01 2.90
C ILE A 549 44.77 28.88 4.31
N CYS A 550 44.96 29.99 5.01
CA CYS A 550 45.38 29.97 6.41
C CYS A 550 44.20 29.97 7.36
N HIS A 551 44.40 29.44 8.57
CA HIS A 551 43.42 29.45 9.64
C HIS A 551 42.71 30.81 9.80
N GLY A 552 41.38 30.82 9.64
CA GLY A 552 40.53 32.00 9.76
C GLY A 552 40.41 32.87 8.49
N GLN A 553 41.01 32.46 7.36
CA GLN A 553 40.80 33.13 6.08
C GLN A 553 39.54 32.62 5.36
N THR A 554 38.99 33.47 4.50
CA THR A 554 37.86 33.16 3.62
C THR A 554 38.37 32.62 2.29
N PRO A 555 37.93 31.44 1.83
CA PRO A 555 38.26 30.91 0.49
C PRO A 555 37.76 31.81 -0.65
N LEU A 556 38.32 31.65 -1.84
CA LEU A 556 37.75 32.20 -3.06
C LEU A 556 36.42 31.49 -3.39
N SER A 557 35.50 32.22 -4.05
CA SER A 557 34.21 31.68 -4.47
C SER A 557 34.36 30.39 -5.29
N LEU A 558 33.58 29.37 -4.92
CA LEU A 558 33.48 28.12 -5.65
C LEU A 558 32.54 28.29 -6.85
N SER A 559 33.13 28.38 -8.05
CA SER A 559 32.36 28.45 -9.29
C SER A 559 31.86 27.06 -9.70
N GLY A 560 30.56 26.93 -9.97
CA GLY A 560 29.98 25.69 -10.49
C GLY A 560 29.64 25.81 -11.97
N THR A 561 29.88 24.75 -12.74
CA THR A 561 29.54 24.70 -14.18
C THR A 561 28.03 24.71 -14.41
N THR A 562 27.62 25.16 -15.60
CA THR A 562 26.26 24.94 -16.11
C THR A 562 26.07 23.47 -16.47
N VAL A 563 25.03 22.85 -15.93
CA VAL A 563 24.68 21.44 -16.18
C VAL A 563 23.79 21.28 -17.42
N SER A 564 23.75 20.08 -17.97
CA SER A 564 22.80 19.67 -19.00
C SER A 564 22.15 18.32 -18.66
N GLY A 565 21.06 17.96 -19.35
CA GLY A 565 20.29 16.73 -19.09
C GLY A 565 19.04 16.96 -18.22
N GLY A 566 18.50 15.89 -17.65
CA GLY A 566 17.25 15.95 -16.89
C GLY A 566 16.09 16.53 -17.71
N ASN A 567 15.32 17.46 -17.12
CA ASN A 567 14.24 18.19 -17.82
C ASN A 567 14.61 19.65 -18.18
N SER A 568 15.90 19.99 -18.21
CA SER A 568 16.41 21.37 -18.38
C SER A 568 16.10 22.37 -17.25
N THR A 569 15.41 21.96 -16.19
CA THR A 569 15.22 22.74 -14.95
C THR A 569 16.03 22.11 -13.83
N TYR A 570 16.78 22.93 -13.08
CA TYR A 570 17.74 22.46 -12.09
C TYR A 570 17.59 23.19 -10.75
N ILE A 571 17.56 22.42 -9.67
CA ILE A 571 17.66 22.92 -8.30
C ILE A 571 19.05 22.55 -7.79
N TYR A 572 19.83 23.55 -7.39
CA TYR A 572 21.15 23.36 -6.79
C TYR A 572 21.03 23.32 -5.27
N THR A 573 21.82 22.47 -4.62
CA THR A 573 22.02 22.46 -3.17
C THR A 573 23.51 22.26 -2.90
N TRP A 574 24.13 23.21 -2.21
CA TRP A 574 25.52 23.06 -1.78
C TRP A 574 25.58 22.26 -0.48
N GLN A 575 26.61 21.42 -0.34
CA GLN A 575 26.84 20.62 0.86
C GLN A 575 28.28 20.78 1.35
N SER A 576 28.48 20.76 2.66
CA SER A 576 29.81 20.73 3.29
C SER A 576 30.01 19.54 4.23
N SER A 577 31.27 19.18 4.44
CA SER A 577 31.69 18.13 5.37
C SER A 577 33.08 18.45 5.94
N THR A 578 33.35 18.11 7.20
CA THR A 578 34.71 18.12 7.76
C THR A 578 35.41 16.75 7.67
N SER A 579 34.66 15.69 7.37
CA SER A 579 35.17 14.30 7.28
C SER A 579 35.18 13.72 5.86
N GLY A 580 34.52 14.40 4.90
CA GLY A 580 34.27 13.89 3.55
C GLY A 580 33.17 12.81 3.47
N GLN A 581 32.67 12.33 4.61
CA GLN A 581 31.70 11.22 4.70
C GLN A 581 30.30 11.69 5.08
N LEU A 582 30.17 12.51 6.13
CA LEU A 582 28.90 13.08 6.58
C LEU A 582 28.72 14.47 6.00
N TRP A 583 27.64 14.67 5.25
CA TRP A 583 27.38 15.89 4.46
C TRP A 583 26.19 16.66 5.03
N ASN A 584 26.39 17.95 5.31
CA ASN A 584 25.36 18.87 5.76
C ASN A 584 24.92 19.77 4.59
N ASP A 585 23.61 20.00 4.45
CA ASP A 585 23.06 20.93 3.46
C ASP A 585 23.34 22.39 3.87
N ILE A 586 23.80 23.18 2.91
CA ILE A 586 24.00 24.63 3.02
C ILE A 586 22.79 25.32 2.40
N SER A 587 22.27 26.35 3.04
CA SER A 587 21.13 27.17 2.58
C SER A 587 21.46 28.09 1.39
N SER A 588 22.00 27.52 0.31
CA SER A 588 22.28 28.20 -0.96
C SER A 588 21.83 27.36 -2.15
N SER A 589 21.02 27.97 -3.01
CA SER A 589 20.57 27.43 -4.30
C SER A 589 21.24 28.07 -5.51
N ALA A 590 22.26 28.90 -5.30
CA ALA A 590 23.00 29.58 -6.36
C ALA A 590 23.94 28.63 -7.13
N LEU A 591 24.18 28.93 -8.41
CA LEU A 591 25.08 28.17 -9.29
C LEU A 591 26.51 28.08 -8.72
N ASN A 592 26.97 29.18 -8.12
CA ASN A 592 28.26 29.38 -7.45
C ASN A 592 28.01 29.58 -5.95
N TYR A 593 29.01 29.30 -5.13
CA TYR A 593 28.94 29.49 -3.67
C TYR A 593 30.16 30.24 -3.15
N GLN A 594 29.97 31.11 -2.15
CA GLN A 594 31.06 31.78 -1.44
C GLN A 594 31.15 31.19 -0.03
N PRO A 595 32.14 30.33 0.27
CA PRO A 595 32.37 29.87 1.63
C PRO A 595 32.70 31.04 2.57
N GLY A 596 32.37 30.89 3.86
CA GLY A 596 32.83 31.79 4.92
C GLY A 596 34.28 31.51 5.32
N ALA A 597 34.77 32.22 6.35
CA ALA A 597 36.09 31.94 6.94
C ALA A 597 36.15 30.53 7.55
N LEU A 598 37.24 29.80 7.32
CA LEU A 598 37.42 28.43 7.79
C LEU A 598 38.58 28.30 8.78
N THR A 599 38.36 27.56 9.86
CA THR A 599 39.38 27.16 10.85
C THR A 599 39.96 25.79 10.55
N ASP A 600 39.17 24.93 9.90
CA ASP A 600 39.46 23.52 9.69
C ASP A 600 39.29 23.11 8.22
N THR A 601 40.06 22.11 7.79
CA THR A 601 39.99 21.59 6.42
C THR A 601 38.58 21.07 6.13
N THR A 602 37.93 21.64 5.12
CA THR A 602 36.51 21.42 4.83
C THR A 602 36.31 21.00 3.38
N TYR A 603 35.49 19.97 3.18
CA TYR A 603 35.09 19.43 1.89
C TYR A 603 33.77 20.07 1.44
N PHE A 604 33.64 20.37 0.15
CA PHE A 604 32.43 20.89 -0.48
C PHE A 604 32.05 20.07 -1.70
N ARG A 605 30.74 19.93 -1.94
CA ARG A 605 30.18 19.41 -3.20
C ARG A 605 28.85 20.08 -3.51
N ARG A 606 28.43 20.03 -4.77
CA ARG A 606 27.15 20.56 -5.25
C ARG A 606 26.24 19.42 -5.72
N LYS A 607 25.12 19.25 -5.03
CA LYS A 607 24.01 18.39 -5.47
C LYS A 607 23.15 19.17 -6.46
N VAL A 608 22.69 18.51 -7.51
CA VAL A 608 21.78 19.05 -8.52
C VAL A 608 20.61 18.10 -8.67
N ASN A 609 19.39 18.63 -8.60
CA ASN A 609 18.14 17.90 -8.82
C ASN A 609 17.42 18.43 -10.07
N SER A 610 16.97 17.53 -10.93
CA SER A 610 16.12 17.80 -12.10
C SER A 610 15.01 16.76 -12.14
N LEU A 611 13.84 17.13 -11.59
CA LEU A 611 12.79 16.18 -11.17
C LEU A 611 13.40 15.06 -10.29
N ARG A 612 13.20 13.79 -10.65
CA ARG A 612 13.77 12.62 -9.95
C ARG A 612 15.28 12.46 -10.14
N CYS A 613 15.86 13.04 -11.19
CA CYS A 613 17.27 12.85 -11.50
C CYS A 613 18.11 13.71 -10.56
N ASN A 614 19.13 13.09 -9.98
CA ASN A 614 20.06 13.75 -9.09
C ASN A 614 21.49 13.47 -9.55
N SER A 615 22.36 14.46 -9.39
CA SER A 615 23.78 14.36 -9.67
C SER A 615 24.55 15.10 -8.58
N TYR A 616 25.67 14.54 -8.17
CA TYR A 616 26.61 15.17 -7.25
C TYR A 616 27.85 15.57 -8.03
N SER A 617 28.42 16.72 -7.71
CA SER A 617 29.70 17.12 -8.28
C SER A 617 30.85 16.30 -7.69
N ASP A 618 32.02 16.45 -8.29
CA ASP A 618 33.28 16.15 -7.61
C ASP A 618 33.31 16.78 -6.22
N THR A 619 33.99 16.11 -5.30
CA THR A 619 34.24 16.62 -3.94
C THR A 619 35.53 17.42 -3.95
N ILE A 620 35.46 18.68 -3.52
CA ILE A 620 36.59 19.60 -3.46
C ILE A 620 36.98 19.83 -2.01
N THR A 621 38.27 19.69 -1.72
CA THR A 621 38.86 19.97 -0.41
C THR A 621 39.39 21.40 -0.35
N ILE A 622 39.04 22.14 0.69
CA ILE A 622 39.66 23.40 1.06
C ILE A 622 40.56 23.14 2.25
N THR A 623 41.87 23.10 2.00
CA THR A 623 42.88 22.80 3.01
C THR A 623 43.20 24.05 3.82
N VAL A 624 42.98 23.98 5.14
CA VAL A 624 43.34 25.06 6.06
C VAL A 624 44.69 24.75 6.70
N LEU A 625 45.68 25.61 6.44
CA LEU A 625 46.99 25.53 7.07
C LEU A 625 46.90 25.96 8.54
N PRO A 626 47.54 25.23 9.48
CA PRO A 626 47.56 25.61 10.89
C PRO A 626 48.15 27.00 11.12
N SER A 627 47.69 27.71 12.15
CA SER A 627 48.27 28.99 12.56
C SER A 627 49.78 28.88 12.83
N ILE A 628 50.55 29.90 12.42
CA ILE A 628 51.97 29.98 12.75
C ILE A 628 52.09 30.28 14.25
N ILE A 629 52.82 29.45 14.97
CA ILE A 629 53.14 29.60 16.39
C ILE A 629 54.66 29.47 16.61
N ASN A 630 55.14 29.81 17.80
CA ASN A 630 56.58 29.84 18.15
C ASN A 630 57.41 30.85 17.33
N ASN A 631 56.81 31.99 16.93
CA ASN A 631 57.57 33.14 16.45
C ASN A 631 58.23 33.92 17.61
N THR A 632 59.06 33.22 18.38
CA THR A 632 59.74 33.76 19.56
C THR A 632 61.25 33.82 19.32
N TYR A 633 61.90 34.73 20.04
CA TYR A 633 63.33 34.98 19.96
C TYR A 633 63.81 35.57 21.28
N THR A 634 65.06 35.26 21.63
CA THR A 634 65.67 35.72 22.87
C THR A 634 67.11 36.18 22.65
N ALA A 635 67.52 37.15 23.47
CA ALA A 635 68.89 37.59 23.70
C ALA A 635 69.00 38.09 25.15
N ASN A 636 70.18 38.53 25.58
CA ASN A 636 70.32 39.29 26.82
C ASN A 636 69.84 40.74 26.60
N ALA A 637 68.91 41.22 27.43
CA ALA A 637 68.34 42.57 27.34
C ALA A 637 69.28 43.67 27.88
N HIS A 638 70.49 43.32 28.33
CA HIS A 638 71.44 44.25 28.93
C HIS A 638 72.82 44.12 28.28
N VAL A 639 73.51 45.26 28.13
CA VAL A 639 74.83 45.39 27.50
C VAL A 639 75.72 46.20 28.44
N CYS A 640 76.90 45.69 28.79
CA CYS A 640 77.87 46.45 29.57
C CYS A 640 78.53 47.54 28.73
N GLN A 641 79.02 48.59 29.39
CA GLN A 641 79.90 49.54 28.74
C GLN A 641 81.08 48.79 28.07
N ASN A 642 81.27 49.03 26.76
CA ASN A 642 82.29 48.42 25.89
C ASN A 642 82.10 46.93 25.51
N THR A 643 80.90 46.36 25.62
CA THR A 643 80.59 45.00 25.08
C THR A 643 79.67 45.04 23.85
N LEU A 644 79.76 44.03 22.96
CA LEU A 644 78.80 43.83 21.87
C LEU A 644 77.45 43.33 22.39
N ALA A 645 76.36 43.63 21.67
CA ALA A 645 75.04 43.09 21.96
C ALA A 645 74.93 41.63 21.49
N ASP A 646 74.24 40.79 22.27
CA ASP A 646 74.00 39.38 21.93
C ASP A 646 73.16 39.23 20.66
N THR A 647 73.38 38.13 19.92
CA THR A 647 72.51 37.71 18.81
C THR A 647 71.10 37.40 19.30
N LEU A 648 70.08 37.97 18.66
CA LEU A 648 68.69 37.53 18.79
C LEU A 648 68.55 36.15 18.15
N LYS A 649 68.52 35.12 19.00
CA LYS A 649 68.37 33.72 18.59
C LYS A 649 66.89 33.40 18.49
N GLY A 650 66.43 33.16 17.27
CA GLY A 650 65.05 32.86 16.96
C GLY A 650 64.75 31.37 17.01
N VAL A 651 63.59 31.01 17.58
CA VAL A 651 63.03 29.66 17.48
C VAL A 651 62.49 29.46 16.07
N ARG A 652 62.60 28.23 15.54
CA ARG A 652 61.99 27.83 14.26
C ARG A 652 60.47 27.74 14.48
N PRO A 653 59.64 28.50 13.75
CA PRO A 653 58.20 28.44 13.90
C PRO A 653 57.63 27.05 13.58
N THR A 654 56.41 26.81 14.04
CA THR A 654 55.60 25.62 13.71
C THR A 654 54.23 26.07 13.19
N GLY A 655 53.60 25.30 12.29
CA GLY A 655 52.38 25.68 11.59
C GLY A 655 52.63 26.13 10.15
N GLY A 656 51.65 26.78 9.52
CA GLY A 656 51.69 27.09 8.09
C GLY A 656 51.89 25.84 7.23
N ASN A 657 52.69 25.93 6.18
CA ASN A 657 53.09 24.78 5.35
C ASN A 657 54.46 24.18 5.75
N GLY A 658 55.01 24.56 6.91
CA GLY A 658 56.33 24.12 7.38
C GLY A 658 57.55 24.78 6.70
N GLN A 659 57.33 25.63 5.69
CA GLN A 659 58.32 26.52 5.09
C GLN A 659 58.10 27.96 5.59
N TYR A 660 59.17 28.70 5.85
CA TYR A 660 59.10 30.05 6.43
C TYR A 660 60.09 31.02 5.81
N SER A 661 59.66 32.26 5.62
CA SER A 661 60.55 33.41 5.42
C SER A 661 60.41 34.39 6.58
N TYR A 662 61.48 35.12 6.89
CA TYR A 662 61.59 36.02 8.04
C TYR A 662 61.84 37.44 7.57
N THR A 663 61.45 38.42 8.39
CA THR A 663 61.88 39.82 8.23
C THR A 663 62.03 40.46 9.61
N TRP A 664 63.24 40.92 9.95
CA TRP A 664 63.52 41.64 11.19
C TRP A 664 63.37 43.14 11.02
N GLN A 665 62.77 43.79 12.02
CA GLN A 665 62.55 45.23 12.08
C GLN A 665 63.12 45.82 13.37
N SER A 666 63.56 47.08 13.33
CA SER A 666 64.11 47.80 14.48
C SER A 666 63.40 49.14 14.74
N SER A 667 63.55 49.63 15.96
CA SER A 667 63.01 50.92 16.42
C SER A 667 63.83 51.45 17.59
N THR A 668 63.98 52.78 17.71
CA THR A 668 64.55 53.44 18.91
C THR A 668 63.49 53.96 19.88
N ASN A 669 62.21 53.93 19.49
CA ASN A 669 61.08 54.48 20.27
C ASN A 669 59.91 53.50 20.46
N GLY A 670 60.05 52.25 20.00
CA GLY A 670 59.07 51.17 20.14
C GLY A 670 57.79 51.30 19.28
N SER A 671 57.62 52.39 18.52
CA SER A 671 56.35 52.71 17.83
C SER A 671 56.50 52.86 16.31
N LEU A 672 57.58 53.48 15.83
CA LEU A 672 57.92 53.53 14.40
C LEU A 672 58.92 52.40 14.09
N TRP A 673 58.59 51.55 13.11
CA TRP A 673 59.33 50.34 12.78
C TRP A 673 59.81 50.38 11.33
N ASN A 674 61.12 50.21 11.14
CA ASN A 674 61.77 50.05 9.83
C ASN A 674 62.45 48.68 9.78
N ASP A 675 62.78 48.19 8.58
CA ASP A 675 63.53 46.94 8.45
C ASP A 675 64.95 47.10 9.02
N ALA A 676 65.43 46.07 9.72
CA ALA A 676 66.61 46.17 10.55
C ALA A 676 67.91 46.11 9.72
N THR A 677 68.89 46.94 10.07
CA THR A 677 70.12 47.10 9.28
C THR A 677 71.03 45.87 9.35
N GLY A 678 71.32 45.26 8.20
CA GLY A 678 72.10 44.03 8.10
C GLY A 678 71.26 42.87 7.57
N ASN A 679 71.63 41.64 7.92
CA ASN A 679 70.93 40.43 7.47
C ASN A 679 69.62 40.23 8.28
N HIS A 680 68.51 40.74 7.75
CA HIS A 680 67.19 40.72 8.38
C HIS A 680 66.26 39.61 7.89
N ASP A 681 66.65 38.79 6.91
CA ASP A 681 65.81 37.71 6.35
C ASP A 681 66.07 36.34 7.00
N SER A 682 66.93 36.31 8.02
CA SER A 682 67.37 35.12 8.74
C SER A 682 66.50 34.82 9.97
N ILE A 683 66.44 33.53 10.36
CA ILE A 683 65.78 33.08 11.60
C ILE A 683 66.33 33.80 12.85
N ASN A 684 67.63 34.10 12.85
CA ASN A 684 68.36 34.85 13.88
C ASN A 684 68.72 36.26 13.37
N TYR A 685 69.00 37.20 14.26
CA TYR A 685 69.49 38.53 13.91
C TYR A 685 70.63 38.98 14.83
N ILE A 686 71.68 39.58 14.27
CA ILE A 686 72.83 40.08 15.03
C ILE A 686 72.75 41.62 15.04
N PRO A 687 72.46 42.26 16.18
CA PRO A 687 72.48 43.72 16.26
C PRO A 687 73.90 44.29 16.10
N PRO A 688 74.05 45.49 15.50
CA PRO A 688 75.30 46.23 15.57
C PRO A 688 75.60 46.70 17.01
N MET A 689 76.81 47.22 17.25
CA MET A 689 77.18 47.80 18.55
C MET A 689 76.23 48.96 18.91
N LEU A 690 75.66 48.92 20.11
CA LEU A 690 74.64 49.86 20.57
C LEU A 690 75.26 50.96 21.44
N SER A 691 74.94 52.23 21.15
CA SER A 691 75.25 53.38 22.01
C SER A 691 74.14 53.71 23.00
N ASP A 692 72.91 53.25 22.72
CA ASP A 692 71.68 53.58 23.43
C ASP A 692 70.66 52.42 23.39
N THR A 693 69.60 52.55 24.18
CA THR A 693 68.49 51.59 24.28
C THR A 693 67.77 51.43 22.93
N THR A 694 67.64 50.19 22.42
CA THR A 694 67.09 49.90 21.07
C THR A 694 66.15 48.69 21.09
N TYR A 695 65.12 48.71 20.23
CA TYR A 695 64.07 47.69 20.10
C TYR A 695 64.14 46.92 18.77
N PHE A 696 63.76 45.63 18.77
CA PHE A 696 63.71 44.76 17.58
C PHE A 696 62.47 43.84 17.57
N ARG A 697 61.96 43.45 16.39
CA ARG A 697 60.90 42.42 16.22
C ARG A 697 61.04 41.60 14.93
N ARG A 698 60.47 40.40 14.88
CA ARG A 698 60.49 39.49 13.70
C ARG A 698 59.09 39.21 13.15
N ILE A 699 58.91 39.39 11.84
CA ILE A 699 57.75 38.93 11.08
C ILE A 699 58.08 37.56 10.47
N VAL A 700 57.11 36.63 10.50
CA VAL A 700 57.20 35.31 9.85
C VAL A 700 56.10 35.18 8.82
N PHE A 701 56.44 34.66 7.65
CA PHE A 701 55.49 34.27 6.63
C PHE A 701 55.56 32.77 6.31
N SER A 702 54.46 32.18 5.87
CA SER A 702 54.37 30.77 5.44
C SER A 702 53.26 30.58 4.40
N GLY A 703 53.28 29.45 3.68
CA GLY A 703 52.36 29.17 2.59
C GLY A 703 52.74 29.85 1.27
N ALA A 704 52.01 29.52 0.20
CA ALA A 704 52.23 30.13 -1.12
C ALA A 704 51.88 31.64 -1.07
N ASN A 705 52.69 32.46 -1.72
CA ASN A 705 52.55 33.93 -1.72
C ASN A 705 52.48 34.56 -0.31
N ASN A 706 53.12 33.94 0.69
CA ASN A 706 53.15 34.42 2.08
C ASN A 706 51.75 34.61 2.70
N CYS A 707 50.78 33.76 2.30
CA CYS A 707 49.39 33.86 2.73
C CYS A 707 49.18 33.76 4.25
N CYS A 708 50.05 33.06 4.98
CA CYS A 708 50.03 33.01 6.44
C CYS A 708 51.09 33.97 6.97
N LYS A 709 50.70 34.90 7.85
CA LYS A 709 51.60 35.89 8.46
C LYS A 709 51.43 35.89 9.97
N ASP A 710 52.55 35.92 10.68
CA ASP A 710 52.61 36.20 12.12
C ASP A 710 53.62 37.32 12.41
N THR A 711 53.41 38.09 13.48
CA THR A 711 54.28 39.22 13.89
C THR A 711 54.63 39.10 15.36
N GLY A 712 55.92 38.88 15.64
CA GLY A 712 56.43 38.65 16.99
C GLY A 712 56.45 39.91 17.86
N THR A 713 56.48 39.70 19.17
CA THR A 713 56.57 40.75 20.20
C THR A 713 57.92 41.47 20.18
N SER A 714 57.95 42.77 20.42
CA SER A 714 59.21 43.52 20.47
C SER A 714 60.13 43.12 21.63
N PHE A 715 61.44 43.11 21.37
CA PHE A 715 62.53 42.86 22.31
C PHE A 715 63.39 44.14 22.48
N THR A 716 63.99 44.38 23.66
CA THR A 716 64.69 45.64 24.01
C THR A 716 66.07 45.39 24.64
N TYR A 717 67.07 46.24 24.35
CA TYR A 717 68.42 46.24 24.97
C TYR A 717 68.70 47.52 25.80
N LEU A 718 69.50 47.47 26.90
CA LEU A 718 69.75 48.54 27.92
C LEU A 718 71.24 48.54 28.44
N TRP A 719 71.82 49.63 29.03
CA TRP A 719 73.30 49.90 29.14
C TRP A 719 73.89 50.30 30.55
N LEU A 720 75.06 49.75 31.07
CA LEU A 720 75.42 49.61 32.55
C LEU A 720 76.93 49.41 33.08
N PRO A 721 77.25 49.33 34.44
CA PRO A 721 78.61 49.22 35.15
C PRO A 721 78.85 48.17 36.37
N GLU A 722 79.98 48.25 37.18
CA GLU A 722 80.83 47.16 37.86
C GLU A 722 81.08 47.12 39.46
N ILE A 723 81.61 46.02 40.13
CA ILE A 723 81.31 45.47 41.53
C ILE A 723 82.49 44.97 42.49
N GLN A 724 82.31 44.78 43.86
CA GLN A 724 83.22 44.19 44.92
C GLN A 724 82.55 43.49 46.21
N GLN A 725 83.22 42.54 46.95
CA GLN A 725 82.96 41.86 48.30
C GLN A 725 82.00 40.60 48.45
N ASN A 726 82.47 39.34 48.77
CA ASN A 726 81.63 38.08 48.65
C ASN A 726 82.10 36.70 49.32
N ASP A 727 81.53 36.15 50.45
CA ASP A 727 81.91 34.85 51.17
C ASP A 727 80.75 33.91 51.77
N ILE A 728 80.98 32.62 52.22
CA ILE A 728 79.93 31.50 52.47
C ILE A 728 80.09 30.33 53.59
N SER A 729 79.02 29.61 54.13
CA SER A 729 79.03 28.38 55.09
C SER A 729 77.69 27.54 55.39
N ILE A 730 77.62 26.31 56.04
CA ILE A 730 76.37 25.44 56.32
C ILE A 730 76.33 24.55 57.63
N SER A 731 75.17 23.93 58.02
CA SER A 731 74.92 23.13 59.27
C SER A 731 74.41 21.65 59.30
N SER A 732 73.85 20.98 58.26
CA SER A 732 73.49 19.51 58.31
C SER A 732 73.39 18.78 56.94
N SER A 733 73.34 17.42 56.87
CA SER A 733 73.88 16.67 55.70
C SER A 733 73.19 15.38 55.13
N ARG A 734 71.90 15.05 55.33
CA ARG A 734 71.25 13.83 54.73
C ARG A 734 70.36 14.13 53.50
N VAL A 735 70.55 13.42 52.36
CA VAL A 735 69.91 13.71 51.04
C VAL A 735 69.71 12.43 50.18
N CYS A 736 68.62 12.32 49.40
CA CYS A 736 68.42 11.25 48.41
C CYS A 736 68.66 11.75 46.96
N LYS A 737 68.92 10.84 46.02
CA LYS A 737 69.23 11.09 44.61
C LYS A 737 67.94 11.55 43.96
N GLY A 738 67.84 12.81 43.59
CA GLY A 738 66.54 13.38 43.21
C GLY A 738 65.83 14.15 44.33
N THR A 739 66.42 14.28 45.53
CA THR A 739 65.88 15.13 46.62
C THR A 739 66.94 16.12 47.15
N ARG A 740 66.48 17.15 47.88
CA ARG A 740 67.29 18.29 48.38
C ARG A 740 67.57 18.20 49.89
N PRO A 741 68.61 18.87 50.43
CA PRO A 741 68.86 18.93 51.87
C PRO A 741 67.81 19.77 52.60
N LEU A 742 67.76 19.62 53.93
CA LEU A 742 66.72 20.23 54.78
C LEU A 742 67.08 21.61 55.37
N THR A 743 68.32 22.09 55.22
CA THR A 743 68.81 23.36 55.79
C THR A 743 69.79 24.08 54.86
N PRO A 744 69.81 25.44 54.80
CA PRO A 744 70.55 26.21 53.80
C PRO A 744 72.02 26.56 54.13
N ILE A 745 72.78 26.89 53.09
CA ILE A 745 74.13 27.49 53.11
C ILE A 745 74.00 29.03 53.20
N ASN A 746 74.80 29.74 53.99
CA ASN A 746 74.70 31.20 54.21
C ASN A 746 75.88 31.99 53.62
N GLY A 747 75.74 33.31 53.38
CA GLY A 747 76.82 34.19 52.88
C GLY A 747 76.66 35.72 53.15
N GLN A 748 77.60 36.56 52.69
CA GLN A 748 77.70 38.03 53.00
C GLN A 748 77.22 38.99 51.86
N ILE A 749 77.26 40.34 52.02
CA ILE A 749 76.69 41.36 51.10
C ILE A 749 77.78 42.22 50.36
N PRO A 750 77.65 42.54 49.04
CA PRO A 750 78.62 43.28 48.20
C PRO A 750 78.33 44.79 47.96
N THR A 751 79.21 45.47 47.21
CA THR A 751 79.13 46.90 46.79
C THR A 751 79.48 47.15 45.30
N GLY A 752 78.88 48.15 44.64
CA GLY A 752 79.13 48.55 43.22
C GLY A 752 77.96 48.32 42.24
N GLY A 753 78.24 48.28 40.94
CA GLY A 753 77.35 47.81 39.87
C GLY A 753 76.18 48.74 39.53
N SER A 754 75.06 48.15 39.10
CA SER A 754 73.75 48.82 39.08
C SER A 754 73.16 49.03 40.48
N LYS A 755 73.94 48.75 41.53
CA LYS A 755 73.57 48.73 42.96
C LYS A 755 72.47 47.73 43.33
N ASN A 756 72.08 46.88 42.39
CA ASN A 756 71.18 45.75 42.58
C ASN A 756 71.98 44.47 42.30
N TYR A 757 72.24 43.67 43.35
CA TYR A 757 73.10 42.49 43.26
C TYR A 757 72.27 41.22 43.21
N ASN A 758 72.45 40.44 42.13
CA ASN A 758 71.95 39.10 41.99
C ASN A 758 73.08 38.13 42.36
N TYR A 759 72.92 37.39 43.44
CA TYR A 759 73.86 36.34 43.77
C TYR A 759 73.68 35.18 42.78
N GLN A 760 74.65 34.29 42.70
CA GLN A 760 74.59 33.12 41.84
C GLN A 760 75.48 32.03 42.42
N TRP A 761 74.90 31.11 43.18
CA TRP A 761 75.67 29.98 43.70
C TRP A 761 76.06 29.01 42.58
N ILE A 762 77.25 28.42 42.69
CA ILE A 762 77.82 27.48 41.72
C ILE A 762 78.23 26.20 42.46
N LYS A 763 78.15 25.04 41.82
CA LYS A 763 78.44 23.73 42.41
C LYS A 763 79.41 22.91 41.57
N SER A 764 80.09 21.96 42.17
CA SER A 764 81.06 21.08 41.49
C SER A 764 80.87 19.63 41.94
N ALA A 765 81.16 18.66 41.09
CA ALA A 765 81.22 17.25 41.49
C ALA A 765 82.61 16.83 42.00
N ASP A 766 83.67 17.53 41.56
CA ASP A 766 85.09 17.16 41.75
C ASP A 766 85.90 18.18 42.58
N SER A 767 85.27 19.29 43.00
CA SER A 767 85.84 20.48 43.65
C SER A 767 86.75 21.37 42.79
N ILE A 768 86.84 21.11 41.47
CA ILE A 768 87.69 21.82 40.52
C ILE A 768 86.85 22.54 39.46
N HIS A 769 85.91 21.84 38.82
CA HIS A 769 85.02 22.37 37.78
C HIS A 769 83.67 22.76 38.38
N TYR A 770 83.31 24.04 38.34
CA TYR A 770 82.09 24.56 38.97
C TYR A 770 81.03 24.97 37.94
N ASP A 771 79.92 24.22 37.92
CA ASP A 771 78.70 24.51 37.18
C ASP A 771 77.81 25.51 37.93
N THR A 772 77.10 26.35 37.20
CA THR A 772 76.19 27.33 37.82
C THR A 772 74.89 26.69 38.33
N ILE A 773 74.40 27.09 39.50
CA ILE A 773 73.17 26.55 40.09
C ILE A 773 72.00 27.49 39.86
N VAL A 774 71.17 27.14 38.89
CA VAL A 774 70.01 27.94 38.46
C VAL A 774 69.11 28.32 39.63
N ASN A 775 68.61 29.56 39.65
CA ASN A 775 67.74 30.15 40.69
C ASN A 775 68.36 30.34 42.09
N ALA A 776 69.64 29.99 42.28
CA ALA A 776 70.35 30.23 43.53
C ALA A 776 70.81 31.70 43.66
N HIS A 777 69.85 32.62 43.79
CA HIS A 777 70.11 34.07 43.75
C HIS A 777 69.95 34.80 45.07
N ALA A 778 69.56 34.10 46.14
CA ALA A 778 69.54 34.67 47.47
C ALA A 778 70.95 34.69 48.09
N ILE A 779 71.17 35.61 49.03
CA ILE A 779 72.41 35.75 49.80
C ILE A 779 72.82 34.43 50.46
N ASN A 780 71.83 33.64 50.89
CA ASN A 780 71.91 32.28 51.43
C ASN A 780 71.20 31.32 50.45
N TYR A 781 71.67 30.09 50.31
CA TYR A 781 71.19 29.11 49.35
C TYR A 781 70.85 27.74 49.98
N LEU A 782 69.58 27.34 49.91
CA LEU A 782 69.15 25.98 50.18
C LEU A 782 69.46 25.12 48.95
N ALA A 783 70.40 24.18 49.07
CA ALA A 783 70.85 23.41 47.91
C ALA A 783 69.69 22.63 47.26
N ASP A 784 69.71 22.57 45.94
CA ASP A 784 68.69 21.86 45.16
C ASP A 784 68.81 20.35 45.30
N THR A 785 67.91 19.67 44.62
CA THR A 785 67.92 18.22 44.48
C THR A 785 69.28 17.75 43.96
N LEU A 786 69.96 16.88 44.72
CA LEU A 786 71.30 16.41 44.42
C LEU A 786 71.28 14.95 43.93
N TYR A 787 72.30 14.50 43.17
CA TYR A 787 72.36 13.14 42.60
C TYR A 787 73.67 12.37 42.85
N THR A 788 74.80 13.06 42.99
CA THR A 788 76.11 12.56 43.47
C THR A 788 76.73 13.51 44.49
N LYS A 789 77.81 13.12 45.18
CA LYS A 789 78.55 14.01 46.11
C LYS A 789 78.90 15.33 45.41
N THR A 790 78.69 16.48 46.08
CA THR A 790 78.69 17.82 45.45
C THR A 790 79.33 18.89 46.34
N TYR A 791 80.06 19.84 45.73
CA TYR A 791 80.76 21.00 46.31
C TYR A 791 80.10 22.32 45.88
N PHE A 792 80.33 23.46 46.55
CA PHE A 792 79.63 24.75 46.34
C PHE A 792 80.51 26.01 46.48
N ARG A 793 80.25 27.09 45.72
CA ARG A 793 80.79 28.48 45.81
C ARG A 793 79.68 29.51 45.45
N ARG A 794 79.94 30.82 45.47
CA ARG A 794 78.98 31.90 45.10
C ARG A 794 79.59 33.01 44.23
N ILE A 795 78.98 33.28 43.09
CA ILE A 795 79.23 34.44 42.22
C ILE A 795 78.24 35.56 42.61
N VAL A 796 78.61 36.82 42.43
CA VAL A 796 77.77 38.02 42.53
C VAL A 796 77.72 38.68 41.16
N HIS A 797 76.52 38.90 40.64
CA HIS A 797 76.25 39.65 39.42
C HIS A 797 75.56 40.98 39.76
N SER A 798 75.78 42.02 38.97
CA SER A 798 74.95 43.22 38.99
C SER A 798 74.61 43.55 37.54
N LEU A 799 73.43 43.05 37.15
CA LEU A 799 73.00 42.92 35.75
C LEU A 799 74.04 42.15 34.91
N VAL A 800 74.90 42.82 34.15
CA VAL A 800 75.87 42.18 33.21
C VAL A 800 77.34 42.19 33.69
N CYS A 801 77.63 42.67 34.91
CA CYS A 801 78.96 42.62 35.56
C CYS A 801 79.04 41.54 36.67
N ASN A 802 80.21 40.95 37.02
CA ASN A 802 80.32 39.87 38.04
C ASN A 802 81.65 39.69 38.84
N ASP A 803 81.61 38.94 39.98
CA ASP A 803 82.70 38.59 40.95
C ASP A 803 82.45 37.24 41.72
N THR A 804 83.44 36.51 42.33
CA THR A 804 83.29 35.10 42.85
C THR A 804 84.00 34.70 44.17
N SER A 805 83.33 33.93 45.07
CA SER A 805 83.74 33.47 46.43
C SER A 805 84.53 32.14 46.55
N ALA A 806 84.85 31.67 47.78
CA ALA A 806 85.46 30.36 48.14
C ALA A 806 84.49 29.12 48.24
N VAL A 807 84.95 27.92 48.71
CA VAL A 807 84.41 26.53 48.47
C VAL A 807 83.84 25.73 49.70
N LEU A 808 82.84 24.82 49.52
CA LEU A 808 82.12 23.96 50.54
C LEU A 808 81.59 22.57 49.99
N ALA A 809 81.07 21.55 50.76
CA ALA A 809 80.68 20.16 50.24
C ALA A 809 79.59 19.23 50.96
N LEU A 810 78.89 18.27 50.27
CA LEU A 810 77.75 17.35 50.72
C LEU A 810 77.56 15.93 49.96
N GLY A 811 76.71 14.94 50.39
CA GLY A 811 76.56 13.51 49.85
C GLY A 811 75.17 12.72 49.94
N ILE A 812 74.97 11.52 49.27
CA ILE A 812 73.63 11.03 48.65
C ILE A 812 73.33 9.47 48.45
N TYR A 813 72.06 9.00 48.35
CA TYR A 813 71.54 7.60 48.04
C TYR A 813 70.52 7.47 46.82
N PRO A 814 70.25 6.33 46.10
CA PRO A 814 69.59 6.22 44.72
C PRO A 814 68.01 6.24 44.47
N LEU A 815 67.50 5.97 43.22
CA LEU A 815 66.07 5.98 42.70
C LEU A 815 65.60 4.66 41.97
N PRO A 816 64.27 4.36 41.84
CA PRO A 816 63.67 3.21 41.09
C PRO A 816 63.28 3.50 39.60
N GLY A 817 62.98 2.47 38.78
CA GLY A 817 62.43 2.60 37.40
C GLY A 817 61.81 1.31 36.81
N GLY A 818 61.27 1.32 35.57
CA GLY A 818 60.60 0.13 34.97
C GLY A 818 60.28 0.20 33.47
N ILE A 819 59.85 -0.92 32.86
CA ILE A 819 59.56 -1.13 31.42
C ILE A 819 58.29 -1.98 31.22
N LEU A 820 57.47 -1.63 30.22
CA LEU A 820 56.27 -2.35 29.78
C LEU A 820 56.57 -3.28 28.57
N TYR A 821 56.02 -4.50 28.58
CA TYR A 821 56.21 -5.54 27.56
C TYR A 821 54.87 -6.09 27.06
N GLY A 822 54.82 -6.43 25.76
CA GLY A 822 53.67 -7.01 25.06
C GLY A 822 53.85 -6.94 23.54
N ASN A 823 52.86 -7.45 22.79
CA ASN A 823 52.77 -7.30 21.33
C ASN A 823 51.78 -6.19 20.97
N ASP A 824 51.97 -5.56 19.82
CA ASP A 824 50.94 -4.70 19.23
C ASP A 824 49.89 -5.61 18.57
N THR A 825 48.61 -5.42 18.91
CA THR A 825 47.52 -6.33 18.51
C THR A 825 46.26 -5.55 18.15
N ALA A 826 45.39 -6.16 17.35
CA ALA A 826 44.06 -5.67 17.06
C ALA A 826 43.01 -6.51 17.80
N VAL A 827 42.11 -5.87 18.53
CA VAL A 827 41.10 -6.52 19.38
C VAL A 827 39.76 -5.77 19.32
N CYS A 828 38.68 -6.42 19.75
CA CYS A 828 37.39 -5.74 19.97
C CYS A 828 37.42 -4.95 21.27
N SER A 829 36.60 -3.89 21.37
CA SER A 829 36.35 -3.16 22.62
C SER A 829 36.10 -4.12 23.81
N ASN A 830 36.52 -3.75 25.01
CA ASN A 830 36.51 -4.60 26.22
C ASN A 830 37.39 -5.87 26.23
N SER A 831 38.00 -6.29 25.11
CA SER A 831 38.81 -7.53 25.12
C SER A 831 40.06 -7.36 25.99
N PRO A 832 40.39 -8.32 26.88
CA PRO A 832 41.60 -8.26 27.69
C PRO A 832 42.85 -8.38 26.81
N VAL A 833 43.75 -7.40 26.90
CA VAL A 833 45.11 -7.50 26.34
C VAL A 833 46.11 -7.70 27.48
N PRO A 834 46.78 -8.88 27.56
CA PRO A 834 47.77 -9.13 28.59
C PRO A 834 49.09 -8.40 28.29
N LEU A 835 49.58 -7.66 29.28
CA LEU A 835 50.87 -6.96 29.27
C LEU A 835 51.67 -7.31 30.54
N GLN A 836 52.99 -7.11 30.51
CA GLN A 836 53.87 -7.33 31.66
C GLN A 836 54.70 -6.09 31.96
N ILE A 837 54.78 -5.70 33.23
CA ILE A 837 55.67 -4.65 33.72
C ILE A 837 56.84 -5.31 34.48
N LYS A 838 58.07 -4.89 34.18
CA LYS A 838 59.27 -5.21 34.97
C LYS A 838 59.86 -3.94 35.56
N ILE A 839 60.28 -4.01 36.82
CA ILE A 839 60.74 -2.90 37.65
C ILE A 839 62.21 -3.16 38.02
N ASN A 840 62.96 -2.10 38.28
CA ASN A 840 64.34 -2.15 38.75
C ASN A 840 64.48 -1.09 39.86
N GLY A 841 64.47 -1.53 41.11
CA GLY A 841 64.53 -0.69 42.30
C GLY A 841 65.21 -1.42 43.47
N GLN A 842 65.37 -0.75 44.62
CA GLN A 842 66.06 -1.32 45.79
C GLN A 842 65.24 -1.22 47.09
N ALA A 843 63.91 -1.03 46.98
CA ALA A 843 63.01 -0.74 48.12
C ALA A 843 61.53 -0.99 47.78
N ALA A 844 61.12 -2.24 47.60
CA ALA A 844 59.70 -2.60 47.49
C ALA A 844 58.91 -2.25 48.78
N PRO A 845 57.56 -2.18 48.75
CA PRO A 845 56.68 -2.22 47.57
C PRO A 845 56.76 -0.93 46.74
N TYR A 846 56.33 -1.02 45.47
CA TYR A 846 56.31 0.10 44.53
C TYR A 846 54.88 0.52 44.15
N THR A 847 54.67 1.81 43.85
CA THR A 847 53.42 2.34 43.28
C THR A 847 53.66 2.87 41.88
N ILE A 848 52.87 2.41 40.90
CA ILE A 848 53.06 2.63 39.46
C ILE A 848 51.83 3.33 38.87
N ILE A 849 51.99 4.28 37.96
CA ILE A 849 50.88 4.92 37.21
C ILE A 849 50.99 4.59 35.72
N LEU A 850 49.89 4.16 35.08
CA LEU A 850 49.80 3.81 33.65
C LEU A 850 48.92 4.82 32.89
N TYR A 851 49.23 5.10 31.61
CA TYR A 851 48.54 6.05 30.73
C TYR A 851 48.15 5.42 29.38
N ASP A 852 47.09 5.93 28.75
CA ASP A 852 46.49 5.44 27.49
C ASP A 852 46.55 6.44 26.31
N SER A 853 47.62 7.24 26.25
CA SER A 853 47.84 8.40 25.35
C SER A 853 47.10 9.68 25.68
N ILE A 854 45.92 9.63 26.31
CA ILE A 854 45.10 10.82 26.58
C ILE A 854 44.96 11.06 28.09
N SER A 855 44.93 10.01 28.91
CA SER A 855 44.63 10.09 30.33
C SER A 855 45.38 9.06 31.20
N VAL A 856 45.22 9.17 32.52
CA VAL A 856 45.63 8.12 33.47
C VAL A 856 44.68 6.93 33.28
N TYR A 857 45.23 5.76 32.97
CA TYR A 857 44.45 4.53 32.83
C TYR A 857 44.27 3.82 34.19
N ASP A 858 45.34 3.64 34.98
CA ASP A 858 45.28 2.94 36.26
C ASP A 858 46.49 3.27 37.17
N THR A 859 46.39 2.98 38.48
CA THR A 859 47.46 3.07 39.48
C THR A 859 47.65 1.76 40.23
N ILE A 860 48.79 1.11 40.03
CA ILE A 860 49.05 -0.28 40.38
C ILE A 860 50.12 -0.35 41.49
N THR A 861 49.85 -1.10 42.57
CA THR A 861 50.85 -1.38 43.61
C THR A 861 51.52 -2.73 43.34
N ALA A 862 52.85 -2.73 43.15
CA ALA A 862 53.64 -3.92 42.88
C ALA A 862 54.52 -4.27 44.11
N PRO A 863 54.28 -5.39 44.80
CA PRO A 863 55.11 -5.81 45.94
C PRO A 863 56.46 -6.43 45.55
N PHE A 864 56.68 -6.71 44.27
CA PHE A 864 57.89 -7.33 43.72
C PHE A 864 58.32 -6.64 42.41
N ASP A 865 59.51 -6.96 41.91
CA ASP A 865 60.11 -6.32 40.72
C ASP A 865 59.48 -6.71 39.36
N SER A 866 58.35 -7.43 39.33
CA SER A 866 57.59 -7.69 38.10
C SER A 866 56.12 -8.00 38.37
N ILE A 867 55.22 -7.57 37.48
CA ILE A 867 53.77 -7.82 37.57
C ILE A 867 53.14 -7.96 36.18
N ASN A 868 52.18 -8.88 36.04
CA ASN A 868 51.35 -9.03 34.83
C ASN A 868 50.04 -8.27 35.01
N ILE A 869 49.56 -7.61 33.95
CA ILE A 869 48.35 -6.79 33.97
C ILE A 869 47.51 -7.09 32.72
N ASN A 870 46.18 -6.97 32.81
CA ASN A 870 45.28 -7.02 31.66
C ASN A 870 44.65 -5.64 31.48
N ILE A 871 44.80 -5.05 30.30
CA ILE A 871 44.11 -3.80 29.94
C ILE A 871 42.85 -4.12 29.12
N HIS A 872 41.83 -3.28 29.23
CA HIS A 872 40.53 -3.43 28.55
C HIS A 872 40.20 -2.14 27.77
N PRO A 873 40.76 -1.94 26.57
CA PRO A 873 40.55 -0.75 25.77
C PRO A 873 39.09 -0.59 25.33
N GLN A 874 38.58 0.66 25.29
CA GLN A 874 37.21 0.96 24.89
C GLN A 874 37.15 1.79 23.61
N THR A 875 36.13 1.55 22.78
CA THR A 875 35.69 2.51 21.77
C THR A 875 34.23 2.30 21.37
N THR A 876 33.54 3.41 21.07
CA THR A 876 32.20 3.44 20.46
C THR A 876 32.26 3.70 18.95
N ASN A 877 33.45 3.97 18.40
CA ASN A 877 33.67 4.25 16.98
C ASN A 877 34.09 2.99 16.20
N ILE A 878 34.04 3.05 14.87
CA ILE A 878 34.43 1.95 13.96
C ILE A 878 35.83 1.40 14.31
N ILE A 879 36.79 2.30 14.57
CA ILE A 879 38.17 1.99 14.93
C ILE A 879 38.75 3.09 15.84
N HIS A 880 39.59 2.72 16.79
CA HIS A 880 40.39 3.62 17.64
C HIS A 880 41.72 2.94 17.98
N SER A 881 42.81 3.69 18.21
CA SER A 881 44.15 3.11 18.38
C SER A 881 44.97 3.78 19.49
N PRO A 882 44.64 3.58 20.78
CA PRO A 882 45.39 4.12 21.90
C PRO A 882 46.77 3.46 22.06
N VAL A 883 47.73 4.23 22.58
CA VAL A 883 49.09 3.78 22.92
C VAL A 883 49.30 3.82 24.43
N TYR A 884 49.69 2.69 25.02
CA TYR A 884 49.86 2.52 26.47
C TYR A 884 51.32 2.73 26.91
N ARG A 885 51.53 3.38 28.07
CA ARG A 885 52.86 3.66 28.66
C ARG A 885 52.83 3.82 30.18
N ILE A 886 53.97 3.58 30.84
CA ILE A 886 54.18 3.88 32.28
C ILE A 886 54.51 5.37 32.44
N TYR A 887 53.94 6.01 33.46
CA TYR A 887 54.07 7.45 33.73
C TYR A 887 54.85 7.78 35.02
N ASN A 888 54.79 6.96 36.07
CA ASN A 888 55.54 7.19 37.32
C ASN A 888 55.74 5.88 38.11
N ILE A 889 56.84 5.74 38.86
CA ILE A 889 57.08 4.67 39.83
C ILE A 889 57.66 5.26 41.14
N ARG A 890 57.09 4.91 42.30
CA ARG A 890 57.53 5.31 43.66
C ARG A 890 57.93 4.10 44.51
N ASP A 891 58.93 4.25 45.39
CA ASP A 891 59.43 3.24 46.33
C ASP A 891 59.08 3.51 47.81
N SER A 892 59.38 2.54 48.69
CA SER A 892 59.05 2.60 50.13
C SER A 892 59.95 3.53 50.97
N ARG A 893 61.02 4.08 50.41
CA ARG A 893 61.85 5.13 51.04
C ARG A 893 61.41 6.54 50.64
N GLY A 894 60.32 6.66 49.87
CA GLY A 894 59.77 7.93 49.41
C GLY A 894 60.41 8.47 48.13
N CYS A 895 61.33 7.72 47.51
CA CYS A 895 61.98 8.08 46.25
C CYS A 895 61.09 7.66 45.07
N TYR A 896 61.03 8.46 44.00
CA TYR A 896 60.17 8.20 42.85
C TYR A 896 60.78 8.71 41.54
N SER A 897 60.35 8.16 40.40
CA SER A 897 60.79 8.56 39.06
C SER A 897 59.59 8.74 38.12
N ALA A 898 59.55 9.90 37.45
CA ALA A 898 58.52 10.24 36.49
C ALA A 898 59.00 10.03 35.05
N ASP A 899 58.09 9.46 34.26
CA ASP A 899 58.03 9.32 32.80
C ASP A 899 59.21 8.65 32.07
N THR A 900 59.11 7.34 31.84
CA THR A 900 60.04 6.54 31.02
C THR A 900 59.68 6.60 29.53
N LEU A 901 59.61 7.82 28.96
CA LEU A 901 58.93 8.14 27.70
C LEU A 901 59.20 7.23 26.49
N GLU A 902 60.39 6.64 26.35
CA GLU A 902 60.82 5.97 25.09
C GLU A 902 60.84 4.43 25.15
N LYS A 903 60.72 3.80 26.33
CA LYS A 903 60.95 2.34 26.46
C LYS A 903 59.68 1.56 26.79
N GLY A 904 59.13 0.88 25.77
CA GLY A 904 58.07 -0.12 25.94
C GLY A 904 56.65 0.36 25.63
N ARG A 905 56.46 1.43 24.82
CA ARG A 905 55.12 1.83 24.34
C ARG A 905 54.47 0.68 23.56
N LYS A 906 53.14 0.51 23.70
CA LYS A 906 52.35 -0.54 23.02
C LYS A 906 51.13 0.08 22.35
N ALA A 907 50.99 -0.12 21.04
CA ALA A 907 49.87 0.40 20.25
C ALA A 907 48.83 -0.70 20.06
N ILE A 908 47.61 -0.48 20.56
CA ILE A 908 46.53 -1.45 20.47
C ILE A 908 45.46 -0.90 19.52
N THR A 909 45.11 -1.64 18.47
CA THR A 909 43.99 -1.27 17.59
C THR A 909 42.70 -1.86 18.14
N VAL A 910 41.70 -1.01 18.36
CA VAL A 910 40.44 -1.35 19.00
C VAL A 910 39.33 -1.13 17.99
N TYR A 911 38.63 -2.19 17.62
CA TYR A 911 37.43 -2.10 16.80
C TYR A 911 36.19 -1.99 17.69
N GLY A 912 35.29 -1.06 17.36
CA GLY A 912 34.01 -0.94 18.02
C GLY A 912 33.10 -2.10 17.66
N TYR A 913 32.30 -2.55 18.63
CA TYR A 913 31.16 -3.43 18.34
C TYR A 913 30.13 -2.63 17.53
N PRO A 914 29.69 -3.12 16.36
CA PRO A 914 28.58 -2.51 15.64
C PRO A 914 27.28 -2.71 16.42
N THR A 915 26.25 -1.91 16.14
CA THR A 915 24.89 -2.19 16.62
C THR A 915 24.11 -2.94 15.53
N ALA A 916 23.71 -4.15 15.85
CA ALA A 916 22.71 -4.91 15.10
C ALA A 916 21.35 -4.69 15.77
N GLN A 917 20.34 -4.31 15.00
CA GLN A 917 18.94 -4.35 15.43
C GLN A 917 18.15 -5.05 14.32
N ALA A 918 17.53 -6.18 14.64
CA ALA A 918 16.84 -7.04 13.69
C ALA A 918 15.38 -6.60 13.43
N GLY A 919 14.91 -5.59 14.16
CA GLY A 919 13.51 -5.15 14.20
C GLY A 919 12.82 -5.62 15.48
N THR A 920 11.50 -5.45 15.55
CA THR A 920 10.69 -5.96 16.66
C THR A 920 10.10 -7.32 16.32
N ASP A 921 10.16 -8.28 17.24
CA ASP A 921 9.38 -9.52 17.19
C ASP A 921 7.91 -9.23 16.86
N GLY A 922 7.29 -10.10 16.06
CA GLY A 922 5.93 -9.88 15.57
C GLY A 922 5.33 -11.08 14.86
N ASP A 923 4.04 -10.97 14.57
CA ASP A 923 3.31 -11.99 13.82
C ASP A 923 2.97 -11.43 12.42
N ILE A 924 3.08 -12.26 11.38
CA ILE A 924 2.87 -11.90 9.97
C ILE A 924 1.72 -12.76 9.40
N CYS A 925 0.75 -12.11 8.76
CA CYS A 925 -0.41 -12.76 8.13
C CYS A 925 -0.36 -12.60 6.59
N ASP A 926 0.79 -12.92 5.99
CA ASP A 926 1.04 -12.85 4.55
C ASP A 926 2.05 -13.94 4.12
N THR A 927 2.18 -14.15 2.81
CA THR A 927 3.05 -15.13 2.13
C THR A 927 4.47 -14.63 1.84
N LEU A 928 4.78 -13.38 2.20
CA LEU A 928 6.12 -12.77 2.17
C LEU A 928 6.23 -11.67 3.23
N CYS A 929 7.45 -11.24 3.57
CA CYS A 929 7.65 -10.03 4.38
C CYS A 929 8.98 -9.33 4.05
N VAL A 930 9.09 -8.06 4.43
CA VAL A 930 10.37 -7.32 4.47
C VAL A 930 10.92 -7.45 5.89
N LEU A 931 12.16 -7.93 6.03
CA LEU A 931 12.84 -7.97 7.33
C LEU A 931 13.43 -6.57 7.63
N PRO A 932 13.05 -5.87 8.71
CA PRO A 932 13.34 -4.44 8.87
C PRO A 932 14.56 -4.19 9.77
N ALA A 933 15.73 -4.73 9.43
CA ALA A 933 16.93 -4.50 10.25
C ALA A 933 17.51 -3.09 10.06
N THR A 934 18.30 -2.65 11.03
CA THR A 934 19.18 -1.48 10.92
C THR A 934 20.62 -1.86 11.27
N ILE A 935 21.55 -0.99 10.86
CA ILE A 935 23.00 -1.16 11.03
C ILE A 935 23.63 0.22 11.24
N SER A 936 24.54 0.33 12.20
CA SER A 936 25.33 1.56 12.42
C SER A 936 26.58 1.60 11.54
N PHE A 937 27.37 0.52 11.52
CA PHE A 937 28.56 0.36 10.69
C PHE A 937 28.94 -1.13 10.55
N GLY A 938 29.78 -1.45 9.56
CA GLY A 938 30.19 -2.82 9.24
C GLY A 938 29.34 -3.47 8.14
N ASN A 939 29.45 -4.78 7.99
CA ASN A 939 28.67 -5.57 7.02
C ASN A 939 27.65 -6.45 7.74
N GLY A 940 26.39 -6.36 7.32
CA GLY A 940 25.28 -7.14 7.89
C GLY A 940 24.95 -8.39 7.07
N GLN A 941 24.50 -9.44 7.75
CA GLN A 941 24.01 -10.66 7.12
C GLN A 941 22.87 -11.28 7.95
N TRP A 942 21.76 -11.56 7.27
CA TRP A 942 20.68 -12.40 7.75
C TRP A 942 21.09 -13.88 7.72
N SER A 943 20.82 -14.54 8.84
CA SER A 943 20.95 -15.99 8.99
C SER A 943 19.69 -16.53 9.67
N VAL A 944 19.36 -17.79 9.43
CA VAL A 944 18.21 -18.47 10.04
C VAL A 944 18.70 -19.30 11.21
N ILE A 945 18.20 -19.01 12.42
CA ILE A 945 18.42 -19.85 13.61
C ILE A 945 17.51 -21.08 13.55
N SER A 946 16.24 -20.88 13.17
CA SER A 946 15.24 -21.94 13.07
C SER A 946 14.17 -21.58 12.05
N ALA A 947 13.87 -22.49 11.13
CA ALA A 947 12.77 -22.41 10.17
C ALA A 947 12.43 -23.81 9.62
N PRO A 948 11.19 -24.04 9.15
CA PRO A 948 10.87 -25.17 8.26
C PRO A 948 11.69 -25.16 6.97
N ALA A 949 11.84 -26.30 6.30
CA ALA A 949 12.54 -26.36 5.01
C ALA A 949 11.75 -25.67 3.87
N GLY A 950 12.45 -25.11 2.88
CA GLY A 950 11.84 -24.56 1.66
C GLY A 950 11.68 -23.03 1.59
N TYR A 951 12.27 -22.27 2.52
CA TYR A 951 12.33 -20.80 2.46
C TYR A 951 13.39 -20.26 1.48
N ARG A 952 13.32 -18.96 1.17
CA ARG A 952 14.43 -18.22 0.53
C ARG A 952 14.45 -16.74 0.93
N PHE A 953 15.61 -16.11 0.77
CA PHE A 953 15.77 -14.64 0.80
C PHE A 953 15.89 -14.11 -0.63
N SER A 954 15.58 -12.83 -0.85
CA SER A 954 15.97 -12.12 -2.07
C SER A 954 17.49 -11.87 -2.11
N ASP A 955 18.02 -11.36 -1.01
CA ASP A 955 19.46 -11.19 -0.75
C ASP A 955 19.67 -11.09 0.77
N SER A 956 20.34 -12.07 1.37
CA SER A 956 20.53 -12.12 2.82
C SER A 956 21.54 -11.10 3.36
N THR A 957 22.28 -10.38 2.50
CA THR A 957 23.23 -9.34 2.92
C THR A 957 22.56 -7.96 3.07
N THR A 958 21.35 -7.79 2.56
CA THR A 958 20.60 -6.53 2.64
C THR A 958 19.84 -6.41 3.96
N TYR A 959 19.88 -5.23 4.59
CA TYR A 959 19.20 -4.99 5.87
C TYR A 959 17.67 -5.04 5.75
N ASN A 960 17.13 -4.77 4.56
CA ASN A 960 15.71 -4.76 4.20
C ASN A 960 15.31 -5.94 3.28
N SER A 961 15.94 -7.11 3.47
CA SER A 961 15.72 -8.29 2.61
C SER A 961 14.25 -8.71 2.55
N LEU A 962 13.78 -9.06 1.34
CA LEU A 962 12.50 -9.76 1.17
C LEU A 962 12.68 -11.24 1.53
N PHE A 963 11.88 -11.70 2.48
CA PHE A 963 11.86 -13.09 2.92
C PHE A 963 10.60 -13.80 2.40
N TYR A 964 10.82 -15.00 1.85
CA TYR A 964 9.78 -15.89 1.35
C TYR A 964 9.71 -17.14 2.26
N PRO A 965 8.69 -17.29 3.13
CA PRO A 965 8.45 -18.52 3.89
C PRO A 965 8.19 -19.72 2.97
N SER A 966 8.32 -20.93 3.52
CA SER A 966 7.98 -22.16 2.81
C SER A 966 6.48 -22.28 2.58
N ALA A 967 6.07 -22.78 1.40
CA ALA A 967 4.67 -22.85 0.99
C ALA A 967 3.81 -23.83 1.81
N THR A 968 4.42 -24.72 2.60
CA THR A 968 3.72 -25.78 3.34
C THR A 968 3.49 -25.48 4.82
N ASP A 969 4.37 -24.70 5.48
CA ASP A 969 4.42 -24.60 6.94
C ASP A 969 4.46 -23.16 7.48
N PHE A 970 3.32 -22.76 8.04
CA PHE A 970 3.11 -21.50 8.75
C PHE A 970 3.56 -21.65 10.21
N SER A 971 4.88 -21.54 10.40
CA SER A 971 5.58 -21.77 11.66
C SER A 971 6.23 -20.49 12.20
N ILE A 972 6.97 -20.63 13.30
CA ILE A 972 7.87 -19.60 13.81
C ILE A 972 9.19 -19.66 13.03
N TYR A 973 9.58 -18.53 12.47
CA TYR A 973 10.87 -18.32 11.84
C TYR A 973 11.69 -17.42 12.77
N THR A 974 12.83 -17.92 13.25
CA THR A 974 13.75 -17.14 14.06
C THR A 974 14.96 -16.77 13.21
N PHE A 975 15.05 -15.48 12.88
CA PHE A 975 16.16 -14.89 12.14
C PHE A 975 17.21 -14.33 13.11
N ARG A 976 18.43 -14.23 12.63
CA ARG A 976 19.52 -13.49 13.27
C ARG A 976 20.12 -12.52 12.26
N TRP A 977 20.04 -11.23 12.57
CA TRP A 977 20.80 -10.20 11.89
C TRP A 977 22.17 -10.12 12.56
N THR A 978 23.22 -10.59 11.88
CA THR A 978 24.59 -10.50 12.38
C THR A 978 25.29 -9.36 11.67
N VAL A 979 25.86 -8.40 12.41
CA VAL A 979 26.68 -7.33 11.85
C VAL A 979 28.13 -7.57 12.26
N THR A 980 29.05 -7.46 11.31
CA THR A 980 30.49 -7.70 11.49
C THR A 980 31.32 -6.47 11.15
N ASN A 981 32.29 -6.16 12.02
CA ASN A 981 33.31 -5.13 11.83
C ASN A 981 34.69 -5.71 12.16
N GLN A 982 35.46 -6.12 11.15
CA GLN A 982 36.85 -6.61 11.27
C GLN A 982 37.09 -7.63 12.41
N GLY A 983 36.19 -8.61 12.54
CA GLY A 983 36.24 -9.67 13.56
C GLY A 983 35.33 -9.44 14.77
N CYS A 984 34.85 -8.21 14.98
CA CYS A 984 33.89 -7.88 16.03
C CYS A 984 32.47 -8.02 15.50
N SER A 985 31.74 -9.02 15.98
CA SER A 985 30.36 -9.27 15.60
C SER A 985 29.39 -8.96 16.72
N THR A 986 28.31 -8.25 16.43
CA THR A 986 27.09 -8.29 17.24
C THR A 986 25.98 -8.93 16.43
N SER A 987 24.97 -9.43 17.13
CA SER A 987 23.79 -9.96 16.46
C SER A 987 22.55 -9.71 17.28
N ASP A 988 21.46 -9.41 16.60
CA ASP A 988 20.13 -9.34 17.18
C ASP A 988 19.22 -10.40 16.52
N THR A 989 18.17 -10.81 17.22
CA THR A 989 17.27 -11.87 16.78
C THR A 989 15.88 -11.32 16.52
N LEU A 990 15.33 -11.65 15.36
CA LEU A 990 13.95 -11.35 15.00
C LEU A 990 13.17 -12.65 14.92
N LYS A 991 12.13 -12.78 15.73
CA LYS A 991 11.22 -13.92 15.74
C LYS A 991 9.91 -13.52 15.09
N LEU A 992 9.68 -14.01 13.87
CA LEU A 992 8.41 -13.83 13.16
C LEU A 992 7.59 -15.11 13.22
N ARG A 993 6.34 -15.02 13.65
CA ARG A 993 5.38 -16.12 13.48
C ARG A 993 4.55 -15.87 12.24
N PHE A 994 4.64 -16.75 11.26
CA PHE A 994 3.78 -16.69 10.08
C PHE A 994 2.47 -17.42 10.38
N TYR A 995 1.34 -16.77 10.12
CA TYR A 995 0.02 -17.38 10.19
C TYR A 995 -0.51 -17.69 8.80
N LYS A 996 -1.08 -18.88 8.62
CA LYS A 996 -1.91 -19.17 7.46
C LYS A 996 -3.17 -18.31 7.57
N PRO A 997 -3.58 -17.61 6.49
CA PRO A 997 -4.96 -17.21 6.31
C PRO A 997 -5.79 -18.49 6.22
N THR A 998 -6.37 -18.91 7.34
CA THR A 998 -7.30 -20.05 7.37
C THR A 998 -8.55 -19.58 6.65
N ALA A 999 -8.88 -20.19 5.51
CA ALA A 999 -10.11 -19.86 4.79
C ALA A 999 -11.30 -20.08 5.73
N SER A 1000 -11.93 -18.98 6.16
CA SER A 1000 -13.24 -19.03 6.76
C SER A 1000 -14.16 -19.67 5.74
N ARG A 1001 -14.74 -20.82 6.08
CA ARG A 1001 -15.78 -21.45 5.27
C ARG A 1001 -16.91 -21.85 6.20
N ALA A 1002 -18.07 -21.26 5.98
CA ALA A 1002 -19.31 -21.86 6.41
C ALA A 1002 -19.53 -23.19 5.65
N GLN A 1003 -20.48 -24.00 6.10
CA GLN A 1003 -21.02 -25.06 5.26
C GLN A 1003 -21.60 -24.48 3.97
N ASN A 1004 -21.75 -25.31 2.94
CA ASN A 1004 -22.37 -24.86 1.69
C ASN A 1004 -23.81 -24.41 1.94
N ASP A 1005 -24.28 -23.42 1.16
CA ASP A 1005 -25.68 -23.00 1.16
C ASP A 1005 -26.61 -24.20 0.95
N PHE A 1006 -27.72 -24.23 1.68
CA PHE A 1006 -28.62 -25.37 1.68
C PHE A 1006 -30.08 -24.95 1.89
N LYS A 1007 -30.98 -25.88 1.59
CA LYS A 1007 -32.42 -25.70 1.71
C LYS A 1007 -32.93 -26.55 2.87
N VAL A 1008 -33.89 -26.02 3.63
CA VAL A 1008 -34.61 -26.77 4.65
C VAL A 1008 -36.11 -26.69 4.39
N PHE A 1009 -36.81 -27.81 4.57
CA PHE A 1009 -38.24 -27.93 4.29
C PHE A 1009 -39.00 -28.22 5.57
N PHE A 1010 -40.10 -27.49 5.80
CA PHE A 1010 -41.05 -27.74 6.89
C PHE A 1010 -40.44 -27.78 8.31
N THR A 1011 -39.36 -27.03 8.56
CA THR A 1011 -38.76 -26.87 9.90
C THR A 1011 -38.55 -25.40 10.22
N THR A 1012 -38.61 -25.05 11.51
CA THR A 1012 -38.17 -23.74 12.03
C THR A 1012 -36.73 -23.77 12.53
N ASP A 1013 -36.14 -24.97 12.64
CA ASP A 1013 -34.90 -25.19 13.38
C ASP A 1013 -33.92 -26.01 12.53
N THR A 1014 -32.63 -25.67 12.57
CA THR A 1014 -31.56 -26.38 11.84
C THR A 1014 -30.19 -26.23 12.50
N ILE A 1015 -29.25 -27.09 12.16
CA ILE A 1015 -27.86 -26.98 12.61
C ILE A 1015 -27.03 -26.31 11.51
N ILE A 1016 -26.27 -25.29 11.89
CA ILE A 1016 -25.26 -24.66 11.03
C ILE A 1016 -23.87 -25.07 11.47
N THR A 1017 -22.99 -25.31 10.51
CA THR A 1017 -21.59 -25.67 10.75
C THR A 1017 -20.62 -24.83 9.92
N ALA A 1018 -19.40 -24.70 10.41
CA ALA A 1018 -18.27 -24.07 9.75
C ALA A 1018 -17.05 -24.99 9.81
N THR A 1019 -16.04 -24.72 9.00
CA THR A 1019 -14.76 -25.44 9.05
C THR A 1019 -14.12 -25.35 10.44
N PRO A 1020 -13.49 -26.44 10.94
CA PRO A 1020 -12.79 -26.44 12.21
C PRO A 1020 -11.77 -25.31 12.33
N LEU A 1021 -11.83 -24.58 13.44
CA LEU A 1021 -10.91 -23.47 13.75
C LEU A 1021 -9.50 -24.00 14.02
N GLY A 1022 -8.51 -23.26 13.55
CA GLY A 1022 -7.10 -23.48 13.88
C GLY A 1022 -6.77 -23.11 15.33
N LYS A 1023 -5.55 -23.48 15.76
CA LYS A 1023 -5.07 -23.15 17.10
C LYS A 1023 -4.97 -21.62 17.27
N ASN A 1024 -5.60 -21.11 18.33
CA ASN A 1024 -5.74 -19.67 18.64
C ASN A 1024 -6.61 -18.86 17.65
N GLU A 1025 -7.57 -19.51 17.00
CA GLU A 1025 -8.64 -18.83 16.23
C GLU A 1025 -9.95 -18.88 17.04
N SER A 1026 -10.70 -17.79 17.05
CA SER A 1026 -12.07 -17.71 17.56
C SER A 1026 -13.01 -17.46 16.39
N GLY A 1027 -14.13 -18.17 16.33
CA GLY A 1027 -15.15 -17.95 15.31
C GLY A 1027 -16.43 -17.44 15.97
N HIS A 1028 -17.21 -16.65 15.26
CA HIS A 1028 -18.48 -16.12 15.75
C HIS A 1028 -19.53 -16.11 14.63
N TRP A 1029 -20.69 -16.72 14.88
CA TRP A 1029 -21.86 -16.65 14.02
C TRP A 1029 -22.71 -15.42 14.36
N SER A 1030 -23.08 -14.64 13.35
CA SER A 1030 -24.08 -13.58 13.48
C SER A 1030 -25.19 -13.71 12.44
N LEU A 1031 -26.40 -13.25 12.78
CA LEU A 1031 -27.51 -13.14 11.81
C LEU A 1031 -27.33 -11.83 11.03
N LEU A 1032 -27.07 -11.93 9.73
CA LEU A 1032 -26.87 -10.78 8.84
C LEU A 1032 -28.19 -10.32 8.21
N SER A 1033 -29.10 -11.24 7.90
CA SER A 1033 -30.45 -10.93 7.39
C SER A 1033 -31.40 -12.12 7.55
N GLY A 1034 -32.70 -11.87 7.52
CA GLY A 1034 -33.76 -12.88 7.67
C GLY A 1034 -34.16 -13.13 9.13
N SER A 1035 -34.40 -14.39 9.47
CA SER A 1035 -34.86 -14.82 10.81
C SER A 1035 -34.01 -15.98 11.34
N GLY A 1036 -33.89 -16.11 12.67
CA GLY A 1036 -33.21 -17.23 13.30
C GLY A 1036 -32.38 -16.83 14.53
N ASN A 1037 -32.54 -17.55 15.63
CA ASN A 1037 -31.82 -17.35 16.88
C ASN A 1037 -30.70 -18.38 17.00
N ILE A 1038 -29.45 -17.91 17.17
CA ILE A 1038 -28.26 -18.77 17.22
C ILE A 1038 -28.00 -19.17 18.68
N ALA A 1039 -28.10 -20.46 19.00
CA ALA A 1039 -28.03 -20.95 20.38
C ALA A 1039 -26.62 -20.85 21.00
N SER A 1040 -25.57 -20.95 20.20
CA SER A 1040 -24.17 -20.83 20.64
C SER A 1040 -23.34 -20.20 19.52
N PRO A 1041 -23.27 -18.85 19.45
CA PRO A 1041 -22.61 -18.13 18.36
C PRO A 1041 -21.14 -18.50 18.14
N ASP A 1042 -20.39 -18.79 19.19
CA ASP A 1042 -18.94 -19.03 19.10
C ASP A 1042 -18.56 -20.47 18.73
N SER A 1043 -19.55 -21.34 18.49
CA SER A 1043 -19.33 -22.75 18.16
C SER A 1043 -19.28 -22.99 16.65
N ILE A 1044 -18.29 -23.79 16.21
CA ILE A 1044 -18.19 -24.27 14.81
C ILE A 1044 -19.39 -25.12 14.37
N GLN A 1045 -20.21 -25.59 15.32
CA GLN A 1045 -21.47 -26.29 15.07
C GLN A 1045 -22.50 -25.80 16.09
N THR A 1046 -23.62 -25.25 15.62
CA THR A 1046 -24.59 -24.59 16.50
C THR A 1046 -26.02 -24.74 15.99
N LEU A 1047 -26.98 -24.79 16.91
CA LEU A 1047 -28.41 -24.85 16.59
C LEU A 1047 -28.92 -23.44 16.30
N VAL A 1048 -29.68 -23.29 15.22
CA VAL A 1048 -30.47 -22.11 14.90
C VAL A 1048 -31.94 -22.48 15.02
N THR A 1049 -32.73 -21.66 15.74
CA THR A 1049 -34.18 -21.89 15.95
C THR A 1049 -35.00 -20.67 15.54
N GLY A 1050 -36.30 -20.87 15.27
CA GLY A 1050 -37.20 -19.77 14.92
C GLY A 1050 -36.95 -19.15 13.53
N LEU A 1051 -36.50 -19.97 12.57
CA LEU A 1051 -36.53 -19.67 11.15
C LEU A 1051 -37.98 -19.54 10.65
N THR A 1052 -38.23 -18.58 9.75
CA THR A 1052 -39.56 -18.32 9.18
C THR A 1052 -39.71 -19.01 7.82
N LYS A 1053 -40.83 -19.71 7.61
CA LYS A 1053 -41.14 -20.37 6.33
C LYS A 1053 -41.23 -19.38 5.16
N ASP A 1054 -40.86 -19.86 3.97
CA ASP A 1054 -40.82 -19.11 2.69
C ASP A 1054 -39.95 -17.84 2.74
N THR A 1055 -38.94 -17.84 3.62
CA THR A 1055 -37.93 -16.76 3.72
C THR A 1055 -36.51 -17.29 3.52
N ARG A 1056 -35.58 -16.36 3.27
CA ARG A 1056 -34.14 -16.60 3.27
C ARG A 1056 -33.52 -16.00 4.52
N SER A 1057 -32.66 -16.75 5.18
CA SER A 1057 -31.82 -16.28 6.27
C SER A 1057 -30.35 -16.38 5.90
N ILE A 1058 -29.59 -15.34 6.24
CA ILE A 1058 -28.16 -15.22 5.95
C ILE A 1058 -27.41 -15.13 7.28
N PHE A 1059 -26.54 -16.09 7.53
CA PHE A 1059 -25.67 -16.14 8.70
C PHE A 1059 -24.22 -15.86 8.27
N LEU A 1060 -23.50 -15.08 9.07
CA LEU A 1060 -22.11 -14.71 8.81
C LEU A 1060 -21.22 -15.44 9.81
N TRP A 1061 -20.25 -16.21 9.32
CA TRP A 1061 -19.19 -16.82 10.14
C TRP A 1061 -17.94 -15.95 10.08
N THR A 1062 -17.69 -15.23 11.17
CA THR A 1062 -16.52 -14.35 11.33
C THR A 1062 -15.42 -15.08 12.08
N VAL A 1063 -14.32 -15.41 11.42
CA VAL A 1063 -13.11 -15.92 12.07
C VAL A 1063 -12.23 -14.76 12.49
N THR A 1064 -12.08 -14.61 13.80
CA THR A 1064 -11.11 -13.74 14.46
C THR A 1064 -9.83 -14.51 14.77
N LYS A 1065 -8.70 -13.94 14.33
CA LYS A 1065 -7.36 -14.33 14.77
C LYS A 1065 -6.64 -13.04 15.10
N ALA A 1066 -6.07 -12.94 16.30
CA ALA A 1066 -5.79 -11.66 16.98
C ALA A 1066 -4.98 -10.59 16.21
N LEU A 1067 -4.34 -10.93 15.09
CA LEU A 1067 -3.49 -10.05 14.27
C LEU A 1067 -3.70 -10.21 12.74
N CYS A 1068 -4.71 -10.97 12.29
CA CYS A 1068 -5.07 -11.07 10.87
C CYS A 1068 -6.33 -10.23 10.57
N PRO A 1069 -6.55 -9.79 9.31
CA PRO A 1069 -7.85 -9.28 8.88
C PRO A 1069 -8.96 -10.29 9.19
N LEU A 1070 -10.15 -9.80 9.55
CA LEU A 1070 -11.33 -10.66 9.77
C LEU A 1070 -11.59 -11.48 8.51
N MET A 1071 -11.72 -12.81 8.67
CA MET A 1071 -12.05 -13.70 7.56
C MET A 1071 -13.49 -14.14 7.72
N GLU A 1072 -14.34 -13.71 6.78
CA GLU A 1072 -15.78 -13.89 6.83
C GLU A 1072 -16.25 -14.80 5.70
N ASP A 1073 -17.23 -15.66 6.00
CA ASP A 1073 -18.00 -16.39 4.98
C ASP A 1073 -19.49 -16.38 5.33
N SER A 1074 -20.33 -16.34 4.30
CA SER A 1074 -21.78 -16.22 4.43
C SER A 1074 -22.48 -17.53 4.10
N LEU A 1075 -23.21 -18.07 5.08
CA LEU A 1075 -24.12 -19.19 4.93
C LEU A 1075 -25.50 -18.68 4.54
N ILE A 1076 -26.01 -19.12 3.38
CA ILE A 1076 -27.39 -18.87 2.98
C ILE A 1076 -28.25 -20.10 3.29
N ILE A 1077 -29.38 -19.89 3.96
CA ILE A 1077 -30.40 -20.89 4.23
C ILE A 1077 -31.72 -20.41 3.63
N ASP A 1078 -32.23 -21.15 2.65
CA ASP A 1078 -33.60 -20.97 2.17
C ASP A 1078 -34.53 -21.92 2.94
N ILE A 1079 -35.58 -21.37 3.55
CA ILE A 1079 -36.60 -22.15 4.27
C ILE A 1079 -37.86 -22.23 3.42
N TYR A 1080 -38.27 -23.43 3.03
CA TYR A 1080 -39.47 -23.68 2.24
C TYR A 1080 -40.53 -24.38 3.08
N ASP A 1081 -41.81 -24.11 2.82
CA ASP A 1081 -42.88 -24.98 3.27
C ASP A 1081 -42.88 -26.34 2.54
N ILE A 1082 -43.64 -27.33 3.04
CA ILE A 1082 -43.64 -28.71 2.50
C ILE A 1082 -44.01 -28.75 1.01
N PHE A 1083 -43.12 -29.28 0.17
CA PHE A 1083 -43.28 -29.30 -1.28
C PHE A 1083 -43.86 -30.64 -1.76
N ILE A 1084 -44.95 -30.56 -2.52
CA ILE A 1084 -45.66 -31.71 -3.08
C ILE A 1084 -45.62 -31.59 -4.60
N PRO A 1085 -45.10 -32.59 -5.34
CA PRO A 1085 -44.87 -32.49 -6.77
C PRO A 1085 -46.19 -32.49 -7.57
N GLY A 1086 -46.21 -31.72 -8.66
CA GLY A 1086 -47.35 -31.66 -9.60
C GLY A 1086 -47.47 -32.90 -10.51
N GLY A 1087 -46.56 -33.86 -10.40
CA GLY A 1087 -46.62 -35.13 -11.10
C GLY A 1087 -45.36 -35.98 -10.90
N PHE A 1088 -45.44 -37.26 -11.28
CA PHE A 1088 -44.31 -38.19 -11.23
C PHE A 1088 -44.48 -39.32 -12.25
N SER A 1089 -43.40 -40.06 -12.51
CA SER A 1089 -43.27 -41.01 -13.62
C SER A 1089 -42.77 -42.37 -13.14
N PRO A 1090 -43.66 -43.28 -12.69
CA PRO A 1090 -43.28 -44.59 -12.11
C PRO A 1090 -42.72 -45.61 -13.14
N ASN A 1091 -42.04 -45.18 -14.20
CA ASN A 1091 -41.65 -46.00 -15.36
C ASN A 1091 -40.54 -47.05 -15.07
N GLY A 1092 -39.84 -46.97 -13.93
CA GLY A 1092 -38.75 -47.86 -13.53
C GLY A 1092 -37.35 -47.42 -13.97
N ASP A 1093 -37.16 -46.18 -14.41
CA ASP A 1093 -35.84 -45.64 -14.78
C ASP A 1093 -35.01 -45.10 -13.58
N ASN A 1094 -35.58 -45.13 -12.37
CA ASN A 1094 -35.08 -44.58 -11.10
C ASN A 1094 -35.16 -43.05 -10.97
N LEU A 1095 -35.88 -42.35 -11.86
CA LEU A 1095 -36.11 -40.90 -11.84
C LEU A 1095 -37.61 -40.62 -11.65
N ASN A 1096 -37.96 -39.96 -10.53
CA ASN A 1096 -39.34 -39.64 -10.17
C ASN A 1096 -40.28 -40.87 -10.15
N ASP A 1097 -39.75 -42.05 -9.79
CA ASP A 1097 -40.52 -43.29 -9.74
C ASP A 1097 -41.58 -43.34 -8.62
N TYR A 1098 -41.40 -42.48 -7.61
CA TYR A 1098 -42.25 -42.39 -6.43
C TYR A 1098 -42.80 -40.98 -6.24
N PHE A 1099 -43.96 -40.86 -5.60
CA PHE A 1099 -44.56 -39.58 -5.25
C PHE A 1099 -43.86 -38.97 -4.02
N ILE A 1100 -42.72 -38.33 -4.24
CA ILE A 1100 -41.84 -37.82 -3.18
C ILE A 1100 -42.28 -36.41 -2.74
N ILE A 1101 -42.72 -36.30 -1.48
CA ILE A 1101 -43.00 -35.05 -0.77
C ILE A 1101 -41.73 -34.60 -0.03
N GLN A 1102 -41.23 -33.39 -0.29
CA GLN A 1102 -40.00 -32.86 0.34
C GLN A 1102 -40.34 -32.10 1.63
N GLY A 1103 -39.65 -32.40 2.74
CA GLY A 1103 -39.98 -31.94 4.09
C GLY A 1103 -40.80 -32.94 4.92
N LEU A 1104 -41.06 -34.13 4.37
CA LEU A 1104 -41.80 -35.21 5.04
C LEU A 1104 -41.05 -35.75 6.26
N GLU A 1105 -39.72 -35.70 6.23
CA GLU A 1105 -38.81 -36.03 7.33
C GLU A 1105 -39.05 -35.22 8.62
N ASN A 1106 -39.59 -33.99 8.47
CA ASN A 1106 -39.98 -33.10 9.56
C ASN A 1106 -41.49 -33.16 9.86
N ALA A 1107 -42.25 -33.99 9.16
CA ALA A 1107 -43.70 -34.17 9.27
C ALA A 1107 -44.06 -35.61 9.68
N GLN A 1108 -43.51 -36.07 10.81
CA GLN A 1108 -43.53 -37.49 11.21
C GLN A 1108 -44.94 -38.08 11.44
N GLU A 1109 -45.90 -37.28 11.92
CA GLU A 1109 -47.31 -37.65 11.96
C GLU A 1109 -48.05 -37.07 10.75
N ASN A 1110 -48.19 -37.84 9.68
CA ASN A 1110 -48.84 -37.39 8.45
C ASN A 1110 -49.84 -38.41 7.90
N GLU A 1111 -50.69 -37.99 6.96
CA GLU A 1111 -51.60 -38.85 6.21
C GLU A 1111 -51.63 -38.40 4.75
N LEU A 1112 -51.40 -39.33 3.82
CA LEU A 1112 -51.60 -39.12 2.38
C LEU A 1112 -52.83 -39.92 1.92
N ILE A 1113 -53.76 -39.24 1.26
CA ILE A 1113 -54.94 -39.82 0.61
C ILE A 1113 -54.95 -39.40 -0.86
N ILE A 1114 -55.09 -40.37 -1.77
CA ILE A 1114 -55.16 -40.16 -3.21
C ILE A 1114 -56.55 -40.56 -3.71
N PHE A 1115 -57.11 -39.76 -4.60
CA PHE A 1115 -58.42 -39.92 -5.20
C PHE A 1115 -58.35 -39.93 -6.72
N ASN A 1116 -59.27 -40.65 -7.36
CA ASN A 1116 -59.52 -40.52 -8.79
C ASN A 1116 -60.34 -39.25 -9.10
N ARG A 1117 -60.49 -38.94 -10.39
CA ARG A 1117 -61.30 -37.81 -10.90
C ARG A 1117 -62.78 -37.82 -10.48
N TRP A 1118 -63.29 -38.94 -9.95
CA TRP A 1118 -64.67 -39.11 -9.45
C TRP A 1118 -64.76 -39.03 -7.91
N GLY A 1119 -63.66 -38.80 -7.20
CA GLY A 1119 -63.63 -38.69 -5.74
C GLY A 1119 -63.60 -40.02 -4.98
N HIS A 1120 -63.36 -41.16 -5.64
CA HIS A 1120 -63.09 -42.43 -4.93
C HIS A 1120 -61.63 -42.48 -4.49
N ILE A 1121 -61.39 -42.96 -3.26
CA ILE A 1121 -60.04 -43.20 -2.72
C ILE A 1121 -59.38 -44.34 -3.50
N LEU A 1122 -58.16 -44.11 -3.98
CA LEU A 1122 -57.31 -45.07 -4.69
C LEU A 1122 -56.18 -45.61 -3.81
N TYR A 1123 -55.64 -44.75 -2.95
CA TYR A 1123 -54.56 -45.04 -2.02
C TYR A 1123 -54.73 -44.20 -0.76
N GLN A 1124 -54.43 -44.76 0.39
CA GLN A 1124 -54.43 -44.06 1.68
C GLN A 1124 -53.35 -44.64 2.57
N LYS A 1125 -52.48 -43.80 3.12
CA LYS A 1125 -51.43 -44.20 4.06
C LYS A 1125 -51.26 -43.18 5.18
N ASN A 1126 -51.37 -43.65 6.41
CA ASN A 1126 -50.90 -42.94 7.60
C ASN A 1126 -49.38 -43.11 7.71
N ASN A 1127 -48.69 -42.07 8.15
CA ASN A 1127 -47.24 -41.96 8.20
C ASN A 1127 -46.63 -42.35 6.84
N TYR A 1128 -47.01 -41.57 5.82
CA TYR A 1128 -46.38 -41.64 4.52
C TYR A 1128 -44.88 -41.33 4.64
N ASP A 1129 -44.11 -42.00 3.79
CA ASP A 1129 -42.65 -42.21 3.86
C ASP A 1129 -42.01 -42.20 2.46
N ASN A 1130 -42.65 -41.50 1.51
CA ASN A 1130 -42.18 -41.28 0.13
C ASN A 1130 -42.01 -42.54 -0.75
N ASN A 1131 -42.73 -43.64 -0.46
CA ASN A 1131 -42.62 -44.90 -1.21
C ASN A 1131 -43.82 -45.27 -2.12
N TRP A 1132 -44.74 -44.35 -2.41
CA TRP A 1132 -45.87 -44.66 -3.29
C TRP A 1132 -45.50 -44.56 -4.77
N ASP A 1133 -45.64 -45.67 -5.49
CA ASP A 1133 -45.24 -45.90 -6.88
C ASP A 1133 -46.40 -45.81 -7.89
N GLY A 1134 -47.49 -45.14 -7.50
CA GLY A 1134 -48.65 -44.95 -8.39
C GLY A 1134 -49.55 -46.18 -8.49
N LYS A 1135 -49.57 -47.08 -7.50
CA LYS A 1135 -50.49 -48.25 -7.45
C LYS A 1135 -51.67 -48.03 -6.51
N ILE A 1136 -52.83 -48.58 -6.83
CA ILE A 1136 -53.96 -48.64 -5.87
C ILE A 1136 -53.63 -49.53 -4.68
N THR A 1137 -54.38 -49.39 -3.58
CA THR A 1137 -54.43 -50.36 -2.49
C THR A 1137 -54.82 -51.74 -3.04
N GLY A 1138 -53.84 -52.64 -3.22
CA GLY A 1138 -53.99 -53.90 -3.94
C GLY A 1138 -53.00 -54.14 -5.09
N GLY A 1139 -52.16 -53.15 -5.43
CA GLY A 1139 -50.97 -53.33 -6.28
C GLY A 1139 -51.19 -53.15 -7.79
N THR A 1140 -52.40 -52.85 -8.25
CA THR A 1140 -52.63 -52.50 -9.67
C THR A 1140 -52.16 -51.07 -9.94
N ARG A 1141 -51.38 -50.88 -11.01
CA ARG A 1141 -50.84 -49.57 -11.41
C ARG A 1141 -51.94 -48.65 -11.93
N LEU A 1142 -51.88 -47.38 -11.56
CA LEU A 1142 -52.75 -46.34 -12.09
C LEU A 1142 -52.41 -46.01 -13.54
N ALA A 1143 -53.40 -45.47 -14.25
CA ALA A 1143 -53.24 -45.04 -15.63
C ALA A 1143 -52.57 -43.66 -15.71
N ASP A 1144 -52.13 -43.28 -16.90
CA ASP A 1144 -51.68 -41.92 -17.18
C ASP A 1144 -52.90 -40.97 -17.14
N ASP A 1145 -53.10 -40.30 -16.01
CA ASP A 1145 -54.26 -39.46 -15.71
C ASP A 1145 -53.93 -38.44 -14.61
N THR A 1146 -54.81 -37.46 -14.43
CA THR A 1146 -54.74 -36.49 -13.33
C THR A 1146 -55.46 -37.04 -12.10
N TYR A 1147 -54.72 -37.13 -11.00
CA TYR A 1147 -55.20 -37.59 -9.71
C TYR A 1147 -55.27 -36.43 -8.72
N TYR A 1148 -56.06 -36.58 -7.65
CA TYR A 1148 -56.22 -35.59 -6.60
C TYR A 1148 -55.66 -36.12 -5.29
N TYR A 1149 -54.89 -35.32 -4.56
CA TYR A 1149 -54.37 -35.68 -3.24
C TYR A 1149 -54.98 -34.81 -2.13
N ILE A 1150 -55.08 -35.41 -0.95
CA ILE A 1150 -55.16 -34.73 0.34
C ILE A 1150 -53.98 -35.21 1.17
N PHE A 1151 -53.14 -34.28 1.61
CA PHE A 1151 -51.99 -34.55 2.48
C PHE A 1151 -52.16 -33.75 3.77
N ARG A 1152 -52.07 -34.44 4.92
CA ARG A 1152 -52.26 -33.88 6.25
C ARG A 1152 -51.03 -34.07 7.12
N VAL A 1153 -50.82 -33.15 8.06
CA VAL A 1153 -49.84 -33.30 9.15
C VAL A 1153 -50.56 -33.06 10.48
N LYS A 1154 -50.38 -33.91 11.49
CA LYS A 1154 -51.01 -33.67 12.80
C LYS A 1154 -50.19 -32.66 13.61
N GLY A 1155 -50.88 -31.87 14.43
CA GLY A 1155 -50.25 -30.97 15.41
C GLY A 1155 -50.03 -29.52 14.97
N THR A 1156 -50.37 -29.12 13.74
CA THR A 1156 -50.31 -27.70 13.30
C THR A 1156 -51.64 -27.22 12.70
N THR A 1157 -51.95 -25.93 12.84
CA THR A 1157 -53.28 -25.35 12.55
C THR A 1157 -53.60 -25.13 11.07
N GLU A 1158 -52.64 -25.33 10.16
CA GLU A 1158 -52.79 -25.12 8.70
C GLU A 1158 -52.73 -26.43 7.89
N ALA A 1159 -52.78 -27.57 8.57
CA ALA A 1159 -52.14 -28.79 8.09
C ALA A 1159 -52.98 -29.72 7.19
N GLU A 1160 -53.66 -29.16 6.19
CA GLU A 1160 -54.32 -29.95 5.13
C GLU A 1160 -54.04 -29.36 3.74
N LYS A 1161 -53.00 -29.87 3.06
CA LYS A 1161 -52.69 -29.53 1.67
C LYS A 1161 -53.50 -30.40 0.71
N LYS A 1162 -53.97 -29.81 -0.38
CA LYS A 1162 -54.76 -30.50 -1.41
C LYS A 1162 -54.35 -30.00 -2.78
N GLY A 1163 -54.38 -30.87 -3.78
CA GLY A 1163 -54.03 -30.49 -5.13
C GLY A 1163 -54.23 -31.61 -6.12
N PHE A 1164 -53.99 -31.30 -7.39
CA PHE A 1164 -53.93 -32.28 -8.45
C PHE A 1164 -52.48 -32.60 -8.78
N PHE A 1165 -52.22 -33.82 -9.22
CA PHE A 1165 -50.94 -34.25 -9.74
C PHE A 1165 -51.15 -35.21 -10.92
N LEU A 1166 -50.20 -35.20 -11.85
CA LEU A 1166 -50.21 -36.07 -13.03
C LEU A 1166 -49.40 -37.33 -12.77
N ILE A 1167 -49.94 -38.51 -13.09
CA ILE A 1167 -49.12 -39.69 -13.36
C ILE A 1167 -48.91 -39.77 -14.87
N LYS A 1168 -47.67 -39.93 -15.31
CA LYS A 1168 -47.34 -40.16 -16.73
C LYS A 1168 -46.20 -41.16 -16.85
N THR A 1169 -46.35 -42.18 -17.68
CA THR A 1169 -45.42 -43.32 -17.74
C THR A 1169 -44.54 -43.35 -18.99
N GLN A 1170 -44.59 -42.27 -19.81
CA GLN A 1170 -43.70 -41.96 -20.95
C GLN A 1170 -43.41 -40.47 -21.03
#